data_AF-A0A238JPS4-F1
#
_entry.id   AF-A0A238JPS4-F1
#
_cell.length_a   1.000
_cell.length_b   1.000
_cell.length_c   1.000
_cell.angle_alpha   90.00
_cell.angle_beta   90.00
_cell.angle_gamma   90.00
#
_symmetry.space_group_name_H-M   'P 1'
#
loop_
_entity.id
_entity.type
_entity.pdbx_description
1 polymer ?
#
loop_
_entity_poly.entity_id
_entity_poly.type
_entity_poly.pdbx_seq_one_letter_code
_entity_poly.pdbx_strand_id
1 'polypeptide(L)'
;MRHLLTAAALLASSTVFATQAFAQAAAEFDPNDFGKIVIQPRQVAGGGGGSGFVLEQAFGDYQNEPIIEYGENSPAVRLGRPIGRLDMLFNNGKTGFCTAFIVDDQHILTNHHCIPGMDGDPTGQVSGVQAAQFVAGFIKPGRAEGTDRYTVSPQIVETNRELDYTVLRVFGNPSTKYGKLELAMADPEDGEFLWIIGHPQGQSQHISREGCAAATPAISEEGKLIHSCDTLGGNSGSPVIRLSDKRVIGLHHAGDNRTGFNMAIPMTRILPQSTVLKAAVGAAGTPVAQPVAKPTPVKPVAVTPPVGDACTALWTEAKAVGCAGYEAYVAECGNHTFASMARRVIERECTIPVAAPPETGGSGLTVKANGGGDYYSIADAVSAAPDGARIEVYPGTYTVGIDVSRPVEIVGMGDVKDIIWQVKDDNVIEWTAESGLVSGITMVQNGGKHFGFHLAGGSVILEDNDMTSKGLGVIAVRGNVGGTIRRNTIHDSAQGGIFMFEKGKATIDDNTFFGNRLAALEVKDGAAPIARGNTMRDGQGSGIFVNTGGTGRFENNTVVNNALAGVEIKGGKDPLFTGNIVRNSVQGGFLISEKSTARIESNTIYANGFAGLEIKTGANPVVWNNVMRDGKQSAVYIHEGGRGVLEENKIHNNAYYGISVKDDGSNPIIRENKIYDNVYEAIRVREGATGTYENNDLSGNSAGAFRIEETAGDVLRMGNKE
;
A
#
# COMPACT_ATOMS: atom_id res chain seq x y z
N MET A 1 50.20 3.73 75.97
CA MET A 1 49.51 4.99 76.31
C MET A 1 48.33 5.14 75.35
N ARG A 2 47.11 5.35 75.88
CA ARG A 2 45.99 6.21 75.39
C ARG A 2 45.57 6.11 73.90
N HIS A 3 44.31 6.06 73.43
CA HIS A 3 42.92 6.07 73.91
C HIS A 3 42.07 5.53 72.71
N LEU A 4 41.12 4.60 72.89
CA LEU A 4 39.66 4.80 72.82
C LEU A 4 39.15 5.91 71.88
N LEU A 5 38.35 5.56 70.85
CA LEU A 5 36.98 6.07 70.61
C LEU A 5 36.30 5.47 69.34
N THR A 6 35.14 4.86 69.58
CA THR A 6 33.89 4.83 68.77
C THR A 6 33.90 4.32 67.32
N ALA A 7 33.41 3.08 67.16
CA ALA A 7 32.72 2.63 65.96
C ALA A 7 31.24 3.02 66.05
N ALA A 8 30.80 3.90 65.15
CA ALA A 8 29.38 4.14 64.89
C ALA A 8 29.03 3.45 63.56
N ALA A 9 28.10 2.48 63.63
CA ALA A 9 27.53 1.83 62.47
C ALA A 9 26.61 2.82 61.73
N LEU A 10 26.94 3.16 60.49
CA LEU A 10 25.98 3.74 59.55
C LEU A 10 25.26 2.59 58.82
N LEU A 11 23.96 2.53 59.04
CA LEU A 11 23.00 1.82 58.21
C LEU A 11 23.12 2.33 56.75
N ALA A 12 23.38 1.43 55.82
CA ALA A 12 23.01 1.61 54.42
C ALA A 12 21.95 0.56 54.09
N SER A 13 20.71 0.96 54.31
CA SER A 13 19.51 0.30 53.80
C SER A 13 19.61 0.15 52.28
N SER A 14 19.52 -1.08 51.80
CA SER A 14 19.33 -1.41 50.39
C SER A 14 17.98 -0.89 49.89
N THR A 15 17.96 0.34 49.40
CA THR A 15 16.85 0.85 48.60
C THR A 15 17.01 0.35 47.17
N VAL A 16 16.20 -0.64 46.82
CA VAL A 16 15.87 -0.97 45.43
C VAL A 16 15.21 0.29 44.84
N PHE A 17 15.93 1.00 43.97
CA PHE A 17 15.30 2.02 43.13
C PHE A 17 14.49 1.29 42.07
N ALA A 18 13.19 1.13 42.33
CA ALA A 18 12.23 0.98 41.25
C ALA A 18 12.28 2.27 40.43
N THR A 19 12.76 2.19 39.20
CA THR A 19 12.70 3.31 38.25
C THR A 19 11.24 3.48 37.85
N GLN A 20 10.52 4.38 38.53
CA GLN A 20 9.23 4.87 38.03
C GLN A 20 9.48 5.68 36.76
N ALA A 21 8.96 5.20 35.63
CA ALA A 21 8.82 6.00 34.42
C ALA A 21 7.83 7.14 34.72
N PHE A 22 8.30 8.38 34.75
CA PHE A 22 7.43 9.56 34.92
C PHE A 22 6.70 9.86 33.60
N ALA A 23 5.37 9.99 33.66
CA ALA A 23 4.55 10.50 32.56
C ALA A 23 4.86 11.99 32.30
N GLN A 24 4.84 12.41 31.04
CA GLN A 24 5.09 13.80 30.64
C GLN A 24 3.88 14.69 30.95
N ALA A 25 4.07 15.90 31.46
CA ALA A 25 2.97 16.83 31.74
C ALA A 25 2.28 17.33 30.44
N ALA A 26 1.00 17.71 30.54
CA ALA A 26 0.25 18.30 29.42
C ALA A 26 0.98 19.48 28.77
N ALA A 27 0.90 19.60 27.44
CA ALA A 27 1.59 20.66 26.70
C ALA A 27 0.88 22.02 26.88
N GLU A 28 1.62 23.10 27.17
CA GLU A 28 1.05 24.41 27.54
C GLU A 28 0.90 25.38 26.33
N PHE A 29 -0.02 26.36 26.44
CA PHE A 29 -0.23 27.43 25.44
C PHE A 29 -0.48 28.80 26.12
N ASP A 30 -0.68 29.89 25.35
CA ASP A 30 -0.99 31.20 25.95
C ASP A 30 -2.39 31.21 26.60
N PRO A 31 -2.54 31.61 27.88
CA PRO A 31 -3.86 31.73 28.51
C PRO A 31 -4.86 32.62 27.77
N ASN A 32 -4.39 33.63 27.02
CA ASN A 32 -5.25 34.50 26.20
C ASN A 32 -5.79 33.81 24.93
N ASP A 33 -5.25 32.65 24.59
CA ASP A 33 -5.74 31.82 23.49
C ASP A 33 -6.78 30.80 23.97
N PHE A 34 -7.07 30.72 25.27
CA PHE A 34 -8.12 29.84 25.78
C PHE A 34 -9.48 30.23 25.19
N GLY A 35 -10.14 29.29 24.53
CA GLY A 35 -11.34 29.58 23.74
C GLY A 35 -11.06 30.11 22.33
N LYS A 36 -9.87 29.89 21.75
CA LYS A 36 -9.60 30.02 20.31
C LYS A 36 -9.38 28.63 19.70
N ILE A 37 -9.74 28.47 18.42
CA ILE A 37 -9.48 27.20 17.71
C ILE A 37 -8.01 27.09 17.32
N VAL A 38 -7.44 28.18 16.81
CA VAL A 38 -6.01 28.28 16.54
C VAL A 38 -5.35 28.83 17.80
N ILE A 39 -4.54 28.00 18.45
CA ILE A 39 -3.76 28.36 19.64
C ILE A 39 -2.28 28.43 19.25
N GLN A 40 -1.51 29.31 19.89
CA GLN A 40 -0.05 29.34 19.73
C GLN A 40 0.60 28.49 20.84
N PRO A 41 1.30 27.38 20.52
CA PRO A 41 2.01 26.60 21.51
C PRO A 41 3.13 27.45 22.14
N ARG A 42 3.35 27.35 23.45
CA ARG A 42 4.55 27.94 24.05
C ARG A 42 5.76 27.09 23.68
N GLN A 43 6.60 27.59 22.76
CA GLN A 43 7.93 27.01 22.54
C GLN A 43 8.75 27.20 23.82
N VAL A 44 9.21 26.10 24.43
CA VAL A 44 10.22 26.15 25.49
C VAL A 44 11.54 26.58 24.83
N ALA A 45 11.82 27.89 24.87
CA ALA A 45 13.09 28.44 24.44
C ALA A 45 14.22 27.83 25.29
N GLY A 46 15.25 27.30 24.63
CA GLY A 46 16.41 26.72 25.28
C GLY A 46 17.09 27.69 26.26
N GLY A 47 17.36 27.22 27.47
CA GLY A 47 18.17 27.88 28.49
C GLY A 47 18.72 26.83 29.45
N GLY A 48 20.03 26.65 29.45
CA GLY A 48 20.73 25.47 29.98
C GLY A 48 20.74 25.30 31.50
N GLY A 49 20.95 24.04 31.90
CA GLY A 49 21.26 23.66 33.28
C GLY A 49 20.71 22.28 33.67
N GLY A 50 21.44 21.21 33.33
CA GLY A 50 21.51 19.95 34.10
C GLY A 50 20.22 19.18 34.38
N SER A 51 19.68 18.46 33.39
CA SER A 51 19.11 17.10 33.49
C SER A 51 18.50 16.73 32.14
N GLY A 52 18.95 15.65 31.52
CA GLY A 52 18.69 15.32 30.12
C GLY A 52 17.28 14.81 29.83
N PHE A 53 16.26 15.68 29.83
CA PHE A 53 14.91 15.34 29.39
C PHE A 53 14.29 16.47 28.55
N VAL A 54 14.06 16.19 27.26
CA VAL A 54 13.23 16.98 26.34
C VAL A 54 12.44 16.04 25.42
N LEU A 55 11.10 16.24 25.45
CA LEU A 55 9.95 15.88 24.59
C LEU A 55 9.99 14.64 23.66
N GLU A 56 8.91 13.83 23.74
CA GLU A 56 8.34 12.93 22.70
C GLU A 56 8.93 13.20 21.30
N GLN A 57 9.73 12.27 20.77
CA GLN A 57 10.48 12.47 19.53
C GLN A 57 10.12 11.43 18.46
N ALA A 58 10.10 11.90 17.20
CA ALA A 58 9.93 11.12 15.98
C ALA A 58 11.12 10.17 15.74
N PHE A 59 10.86 8.97 15.21
CA PHE A 59 11.93 8.06 14.82
C PHE A 59 12.30 8.29 13.35
N GLY A 60 13.36 9.08 13.11
CA GLY A 60 13.80 9.46 11.77
C GLY A 60 13.07 10.69 11.21
N ASP A 61 12.85 10.75 9.89
CA ASP A 61 12.05 11.81 9.28
C ASP A 61 10.60 11.67 9.75
N TYR A 62 10.07 12.64 10.51
CA TYR A 62 8.70 12.61 11.08
C TYR A 62 7.61 12.36 10.02
N GLN A 63 6.93 11.20 10.07
CA GLN A 63 5.95 10.75 9.06
C GLN A 63 4.48 10.95 9.49
N ASN A 64 4.18 11.86 10.43
CA ASN A 64 2.79 12.18 10.77
C ASN A 64 2.14 13.03 9.69
N GLU A 65 1.04 12.56 9.14
CA GLU A 65 0.38 13.18 7.99
C GLU A 65 -0.81 14.04 8.45
N PRO A 66 -0.96 15.28 7.96
CA PRO A 66 -2.15 16.08 8.21
C PRO A 66 -3.40 15.39 7.65
N ILE A 67 -4.43 15.21 8.48
CA ILE A 67 -5.60 14.41 8.06
C ILE A 67 -6.40 15.07 6.90
N ILE A 68 -6.19 16.36 6.65
CA ILE A 68 -6.78 17.10 5.53
C ILE A 68 -6.25 16.65 4.17
N GLU A 69 -5.11 15.96 4.12
CA GLU A 69 -4.56 15.44 2.86
C GLU A 69 -5.41 14.27 2.32
N TYR A 70 -6.27 13.70 3.15
CA TYR A 70 -7.20 12.64 2.75
C TYR A 70 -8.58 13.20 2.42
N GLY A 71 -9.23 12.58 1.43
CA GLY A 71 -10.63 12.90 1.09
C GLY A 71 -11.59 12.65 2.26
N GLU A 72 -12.68 13.42 2.31
CA GLU A 72 -13.68 13.42 3.41
C GLU A 72 -14.29 12.03 3.71
N ASN A 73 -14.28 11.12 2.72
CA ASN A 73 -14.81 9.76 2.85
C ASN A 73 -13.75 8.71 3.24
N SER A 74 -12.50 9.11 3.45
CA SER A 74 -11.41 8.19 3.82
C SER A 74 -11.63 7.57 5.21
N PRO A 75 -11.13 6.35 5.46
CA PRO A 75 -11.14 5.75 6.80
C PRO A 75 -10.44 6.63 7.84
N ALA A 76 -9.31 7.26 7.49
CA ALA A 76 -8.59 8.18 8.36
C ALA A 76 -9.49 9.33 8.81
N VAL A 77 -10.10 10.08 7.87
CA VAL A 77 -11.01 11.19 8.21
C VAL A 77 -12.21 10.71 9.03
N ARG A 78 -12.84 9.58 8.67
CA ARG A 78 -14.00 9.06 9.41
C ARG A 78 -13.66 8.64 10.84
N LEU A 79 -12.53 7.99 11.06
CA LEU A 79 -12.06 7.58 12.39
C LEU A 79 -11.51 8.78 13.18
N GLY A 80 -11.03 9.81 12.49
CA GLY A 80 -10.61 11.08 13.07
C GLY A 80 -11.77 11.96 13.55
N ARG A 81 -12.97 11.86 12.95
CA ARG A 81 -14.15 12.68 13.32
C ARG A 81 -14.45 12.71 14.83
N PRO A 82 -14.53 11.57 15.55
CA PRO A 82 -14.80 11.56 16.99
C PRO A 82 -13.59 11.93 17.86
N ILE A 83 -12.43 12.23 17.26
CA ILE A 83 -11.19 12.59 17.95
C ILE A 83 -11.03 14.11 17.88
N GLY A 84 -10.69 14.73 19.00
CA GLY A 84 -10.56 16.18 19.10
C GLY A 84 -9.48 16.60 20.07
N ARG A 85 -9.12 17.89 19.99
CA ARG A 85 -8.18 18.51 20.92
C ARG A 85 -8.91 18.86 22.22
N LEU A 86 -8.33 18.49 23.35
CA LEU A 86 -8.81 18.84 24.68
C LEU A 86 -8.00 20.02 25.19
N ASP A 87 -8.63 21.18 25.32
CA ASP A 87 -8.02 22.42 25.82
C ASP A 87 -8.45 22.67 27.26
N MET A 88 -7.51 22.98 28.15
CA MET A 88 -7.75 23.12 29.59
C MET A 88 -7.15 24.40 30.12
N LEU A 89 -7.88 25.04 31.04
CA LEU A 89 -7.45 26.17 31.85
C LEU A 89 -7.53 25.75 33.31
N PHE A 90 -6.43 25.89 34.04
CA PHE A 90 -6.31 25.48 35.44
C PHE A 90 -6.48 26.67 36.38
N ASN A 91 -6.88 26.41 37.63
CA ASN A 91 -7.14 27.44 38.64
C ASN A 91 -5.91 28.31 38.97
N ASN A 92 -4.70 27.81 38.68
CA ASN A 92 -3.44 28.54 38.83
C ASN A 92 -3.10 29.43 37.62
N GLY A 93 -4.01 29.56 36.64
CA GLY A 93 -3.84 30.35 35.42
C GLY A 93 -3.00 29.66 34.33
N LYS A 94 -2.53 28.42 34.55
CA LYS A 94 -1.88 27.63 33.50
C LYS A 94 -2.90 27.08 32.52
N THR A 95 -2.45 26.75 31.32
CA THR A 95 -3.24 26.04 30.31
C THR A 95 -2.54 24.78 29.86
N GLY A 96 -3.31 23.83 29.32
CA GLY A 96 -2.79 22.59 28.76
C GLY A 96 -3.64 22.09 27.61
N PHE A 97 -3.02 21.43 26.63
CA PHE A 97 -3.72 20.72 25.57
C PHE A 97 -3.28 19.25 25.49
N CYS A 98 -4.25 18.39 25.17
CA CYS A 98 -4.09 16.97 24.91
C CYS A 98 -5.03 16.53 23.77
N THR A 99 -5.03 15.24 23.45
CA THR A 99 -6.03 14.61 22.60
C THR A 99 -7.07 13.89 23.45
N ALA A 100 -8.33 13.91 23.02
CA ALA A 100 -9.41 13.12 23.60
C ALA A 100 -10.31 12.58 22.49
N PHE A 101 -11.13 11.57 22.79
CA PHE A 101 -12.08 11.04 21.82
C PHE A 101 -13.42 10.64 22.45
N ILE A 102 -14.48 10.73 21.65
CA ILE A 102 -15.86 10.47 22.06
C ILE A 102 -16.09 8.96 22.17
N VAL A 103 -16.58 8.50 23.32
CA VAL A 103 -16.88 7.07 23.59
C VAL A 103 -18.37 6.80 23.71
N ASP A 104 -19.18 7.80 24.05
CA ASP A 104 -20.63 7.76 23.99
C ASP A 104 -21.25 9.17 23.85
N ASP A 105 -22.57 9.28 24.01
CA ASP A 105 -23.34 10.50 23.85
C ASP A 105 -22.95 11.65 24.81
N GLN A 106 -22.29 11.35 25.92
CA GLN A 106 -21.97 12.32 26.98
C GLN A 106 -20.51 12.25 27.46
N HIS A 107 -19.71 11.27 27.04
CA HIS A 107 -18.37 11.05 27.57
C HIS A 107 -17.27 11.09 26.51
N ILE A 108 -16.13 11.66 26.91
CA ILE A 108 -14.85 11.59 26.20
C ILE A 108 -13.79 10.91 27.08
N LEU A 109 -12.83 10.24 26.46
CA LEU A 109 -11.69 9.57 27.10
C LEU A 109 -10.37 10.28 26.75
N THR A 110 -9.51 10.44 27.75
CA THR A 110 -8.15 11.00 27.64
C THR A 110 -7.25 10.46 28.76
N ASN A 111 -5.98 10.87 28.85
CA ASN A 111 -5.10 10.45 29.95
C ASN A 111 -5.39 11.14 31.28
N HIS A 112 -4.96 10.53 32.40
CA HIS A 112 -5.01 11.16 33.73
C HIS A 112 -4.04 12.33 33.83
N HIS A 113 -2.82 12.20 33.32
CA HIS A 113 -1.81 13.26 33.38
C HIS A 113 -2.16 14.51 32.55
N CYS A 114 -3.14 14.42 31.64
CA CYS A 114 -3.71 15.58 30.96
C CYS A 114 -4.47 16.49 31.93
N ILE A 115 -4.90 15.97 33.08
CA ILE A 115 -5.65 16.66 34.12
C ILE A 115 -4.79 16.70 35.42
N PRO A 116 -3.62 17.39 35.42
CA PRO A 116 -2.58 17.28 36.45
C PRO A 116 -2.96 17.83 37.84
N GLY A 117 -4.07 18.56 37.98
CA GLY A 117 -4.49 19.09 39.29
C GLY A 117 -4.85 18.03 40.33
N MET A 118 -4.85 16.74 39.95
CA MET A 118 -5.15 15.59 40.80
C MET A 118 -3.96 15.04 41.58
N ASP A 119 -2.72 15.42 41.29
CA ASP A 119 -1.53 14.84 41.94
C ASP A 119 -1.52 15.05 43.47
N GLY A 120 -2.29 16.02 43.97
CA GLY A 120 -2.51 16.30 45.39
C GLY A 120 -3.90 15.96 45.94
N ASP A 121 -4.83 15.43 45.14
CA ASP A 121 -6.16 15.00 45.58
C ASP A 121 -6.27 13.47 45.58
N PRO A 122 -6.21 12.81 46.75
CA PRO A 122 -6.31 11.36 46.86
C PRO A 122 -7.69 10.80 46.50
N THR A 123 -8.71 11.65 46.33
CA THR A 123 -10.07 11.24 45.95
C THR A 123 -10.31 11.28 44.44
N GLY A 124 -9.45 11.98 43.68
CA GLY A 124 -9.59 12.17 42.23
C GLY A 124 -10.79 13.02 41.82
N GLN A 125 -11.42 13.75 42.74
CA GLN A 125 -12.65 14.53 42.48
C GLN A 125 -12.37 15.99 42.11
N VAL A 126 -11.23 16.55 42.52
CA VAL A 126 -10.82 17.93 42.25
C VAL A 126 -9.73 17.94 41.20
N SER A 127 -10.12 18.22 39.96
CA SER A 127 -9.24 18.24 38.78
C SER A 127 -8.26 19.42 38.73
N GLY A 128 -8.47 20.46 39.55
CA GLY A 128 -7.76 21.75 39.43
C GLY A 128 -8.07 22.51 38.14
N VAL A 129 -8.96 21.99 37.28
CA VAL A 129 -9.40 22.57 36.02
C VAL A 129 -10.48 23.63 36.31
N GLN A 130 -10.20 24.87 35.92
CA GLN A 130 -11.14 25.96 35.95
C GLN A 130 -12.16 25.83 34.80
N ALA A 131 -11.68 25.50 33.61
CA ALA A 131 -12.49 25.32 32.41
C ALA A 131 -11.82 24.34 31.43
N ALA A 132 -12.61 23.54 30.73
CA ALA A 132 -12.12 22.66 29.66
C ALA A 132 -13.04 22.70 28.44
N GLN A 133 -12.44 22.50 27.26
CA GLN A 133 -13.12 22.50 25.98
C GLN A 133 -12.65 21.33 25.11
N PHE A 134 -13.60 20.69 24.43
CA PHE A 134 -13.33 19.68 23.42
C PHE A 134 -13.54 20.31 22.03
N VAL A 135 -12.47 20.36 21.24
CA VAL A 135 -12.43 20.96 19.91
C VAL A 135 -12.47 19.85 18.86
N ALA A 136 -13.65 19.65 18.28
CA ALA A 136 -13.91 18.59 17.30
C ALA A 136 -13.93 19.14 15.86
N GLY A 137 -13.41 18.37 14.90
CA GLY A 137 -13.37 18.78 13.49
C GLY A 137 -12.25 19.79 13.15
N PHE A 138 -11.23 19.92 14.01
CA PHE A 138 -10.08 20.77 13.74
C PHE A 138 -9.05 20.07 12.84
N ILE A 139 -9.35 19.99 11.54
CA ILE A 139 -8.52 19.29 10.55
C ILE A 139 -7.72 20.24 9.64
N LYS A 140 -8.10 21.53 9.56
CA LYS A 140 -7.45 22.50 8.68
C LYS A 140 -6.44 23.38 9.43
N PRO A 141 -5.16 23.41 9.05
CA PRO A 141 -4.18 24.29 9.68
C PRO A 141 -4.62 25.76 9.64
N GLY A 142 -4.62 26.43 10.80
CA GLY A 142 -4.89 27.86 10.91
C GLY A 142 -6.33 28.29 10.58
N ARG A 143 -7.28 27.37 10.37
CA ARG A 143 -8.68 27.70 10.04
C ARG A 143 -9.66 27.04 11.00
N ALA A 144 -10.65 27.82 11.43
CA ALA A 144 -11.74 27.39 12.31
C ALA A 144 -12.96 26.78 11.57
N GLU A 145 -12.93 26.80 10.24
CA GLU A 145 -14.06 26.35 9.41
C GLU A 145 -14.31 24.85 9.60
N GLY A 146 -15.56 24.48 9.92
CA GLY A 146 -15.96 23.09 10.15
C GLY A 146 -15.61 22.55 11.53
N THR A 147 -15.09 23.39 12.43
CA THR A 147 -14.72 23.02 13.80
C THR A 147 -15.77 23.48 14.81
N ASP A 148 -16.19 22.59 15.70
CA ASP A 148 -17.06 22.93 16.83
C ASP A 148 -16.31 22.86 18.16
N ARG A 149 -16.84 23.57 19.15
CA ARG A 149 -16.35 23.54 20.52
C ARG A 149 -17.45 23.10 21.46
N TYR A 150 -17.10 22.18 22.33
CA TYR A 150 -17.99 21.66 23.34
C TYR A 150 -17.41 21.93 24.72
N THR A 151 -18.23 22.43 25.64
CA THR A 151 -17.82 22.59 27.03
C THR A 151 -17.62 21.20 27.64
N VAL A 152 -16.50 21.02 28.33
CA VAL A 152 -16.21 19.82 29.11
C VAL A 152 -16.38 20.16 30.58
N SER A 153 -17.04 19.27 31.32
CA SER A 153 -17.24 19.40 32.75
C SER A 153 -15.90 19.40 33.48
N PRO A 154 -15.61 20.37 34.36
CA PRO A 154 -14.42 20.32 35.21
C PRO A 154 -14.53 19.24 36.29
N GLN A 155 -15.74 18.71 36.54
CA GLN A 155 -15.97 17.56 37.41
C GLN A 155 -15.70 16.27 36.62
N ILE A 156 -14.82 15.44 37.17
CA ILE A 156 -14.40 14.15 36.61
C ILE A 156 -15.51 13.12 36.81
N VAL A 157 -15.77 12.31 35.79
CA VAL A 157 -16.74 11.20 35.88
C VAL A 157 -16.04 9.96 36.43
N GLU A 158 -14.85 9.68 35.94
CA GLU A 158 -14.02 8.56 36.38
C GLU A 158 -12.54 8.84 36.06
N THR A 159 -11.62 8.41 36.90
CA THR A 159 -10.18 8.53 36.62
C THR A 159 -9.40 7.43 37.34
N ASN A 160 -8.27 7.04 36.75
CA ASN A 160 -7.32 6.12 37.37
C ASN A 160 -5.90 6.61 37.10
N ARG A 161 -5.16 6.89 38.18
CA ARG A 161 -3.78 7.39 38.11
C ARG A 161 -2.78 6.33 37.65
N GLU A 162 -2.98 5.07 38.02
CA GLU A 162 -2.06 3.98 37.68
C GLU A 162 -2.19 3.56 36.22
N LEU A 163 -3.41 3.53 35.70
CA LEU A 163 -3.70 3.22 34.30
C LEU A 163 -3.77 4.46 33.40
N ASP A 164 -3.41 5.62 33.97
CA ASP A 164 -3.32 6.91 33.29
C ASP A 164 -4.50 7.23 32.35
N TYR A 165 -5.74 7.07 32.83
CA TYR A 165 -6.93 7.43 32.05
C TYR A 165 -7.93 8.27 32.86
N THR A 166 -8.67 9.11 32.16
CA THR A 166 -9.77 9.91 32.70
C THR A 166 -10.95 9.96 31.74
N VAL A 167 -12.15 9.73 32.26
CA VAL A 167 -13.42 9.92 31.57
C VAL A 167 -14.03 11.25 32.01
N LEU A 168 -14.31 12.11 31.04
CA LEU A 168 -14.87 13.44 31.26
C LEU A 168 -16.25 13.54 30.60
N ARG A 169 -17.14 14.30 31.24
CA ARG A 169 -18.44 14.63 30.64
C ARG A 169 -18.30 15.80 29.66
N VAL A 170 -18.79 15.62 28.43
CA VAL A 170 -18.90 16.66 27.41
C VAL A 170 -20.36 17.07 27.22
N PHE A 171 -20.63 18.37 27.19
CA PHE A 171 -21.98 18.91 26.99
C PHE A 171 -22.31 19.06 25.51
N GLY A 172 -23.59 18.93 25.14
CA GLY A 172 -24.07 19.17 23.76
C GLY A 172 -24.07 17.96 22.83
N ASN A 173 -23.78 16.75 23.34
CA ASN A 173 -23.79 15.48 22.60
C ASN A 173 -23.05 15.56 21.23
N PRO A 174 -21.73 15.77 21.25
CA PRO A 174 -20.92 15.85 20.02
C PRO A 174 -21.01 14.57 19.18
N SER A 175 -21.36 13.42 19.78
CA SER A 175 -21.45 12.14 19.06
C SER A 175 -22.46 12.16 17.91
N THR A 176 -23.51 12.99 18.00
CA THR A 176 -24.52 13.13 16.93
C THR A 176 -23.93 13.67 15.63
N LYS A 177 -22.92 14.55 15.72
CA LYS A 177 -22.25 15.16 14.57
C LYS A 177 -20.93 14.47 14.23
N TYR A 178 -20.18 14.03 15.24
CA TYR A 178 -18.82 13.54 15.09
C TYR A 178 -18.69 12.01 15.22
N GLY A 179 -19.75 11.32 15.62
CA GLY A 179 -19.71 9.89 15.92
C GLY A 179 -19.03 9.58 17.24
N LYS A 180 -18.74 8.31 17.47
CA LYS A 180 -18.01 7.81 18.65
C LYS A 180 -17.08 6.68 18.22
N LEU A 181 -16.02 6.46 19.00
CA LEU A 181 -15.14 5.31 18.83
C LEU A 181 -15.56 4.16 19.73
N GLU A 182 -15.45 2.95 19.19
CA GLU A 182 -15.73 1.72 19.92
C GLU A 182 -14.46 1.19 20.60
N LEU A 183 -14.59 0.74 21.85
CA LEU A 183 -13.49 0.19 22.63
C LEU A 183 -13.46 -1.34 22.52
N ALA A 184 -12.27 -1.93 22.37
CA ALA A 184 -12.08 -3.37 22.30
C ALA A 184 -11.42 -3.93 23.56
N MET A 185 -11.95 -5.02 24.09
CA MET A 185 -11.34 -5.79 25.18
C MET A 185 -10.39 -6.85 24.60
N ALA A 186 -9.37 -6.42 23.87
CA ALA A 186 -8.37 -7.31 23.28
C ALA A 186 -7.04 -6.58 23.09
N ASP A 187 -5.95 -7.20 23.52
CA ASP A 187 -4.58 -6.74 23.25
C ASP A 187 -4.22 -6.94 21.78
N PRO A 188 -3.34 -6.11 21.20
CA PRO A 188 -2.83 -6.36 19.86
C PRO A 188 -1.88 -7.55 19.81
N GLU A 189 -1.77 -8.13 18.62
CA GLU A 189 -0.72 -9.12 18.30
C GLU A 189 0.63 -8.42 18.12
N ASP A 190 1.72 -9.18 18.29
CA ASP A 190 3.08 -8.70 18.02
C ASP A 190 3.19 -8.22 16.56
N GLY A 191 3.72 -7.02 16.34
CA GLY A 191 3.82 -6.46 14.99
C GLY A 191 2.50 -5.98 14.37
N GLU A 192 1.37 -6.04 15.08
CA GLU A 192 0.06 -5.63 14.52
C GLU A 192 0.10 -4.16 14.09
N PHE A 193 -0.38 -3.86 12.88
CA PHE A 193 -0.48 -2.47 12.40
C PHE A 193 -1.51 -1.68 13.21
N LEU A 194 -1.09 -0.49 13.64
CA LEU A 194 -1.88 0.42 14.45
C LEU A 194 -2.04 1.74 13.70
N TRP A 195 -3.09 2.51 14.01
CA TRP A 195 -3.11 3.95 13.74
C TRP A 195 -3.23 4.72 15.05
N ILE A 196 -2.52 5.83 15.11
CA ILE A 196 -2.71 6.85 16.14
C ILE A 196 -3.13 8.13 15.46
N ILE A 197 -4.31 8.64 15.82
CA ILE A 197 -4.83 9.91 15.30
C ILE A 197 -4.93 10.88 16.47
N GLY A 198 -4.38 12.08 16.31
CA GLY A 198 -4.36 13.06 17.40
C GLY A 198 -3.97 14.45 16.97
N HIS A 199 -3.70 15.30 17.96
CA HIS A 199 -3.37 16.71 17.79
C HIS A 199 -1.93 17.01 18.25
N PRO A 200 -0.90 16.61 17.46
CA PRO A 200 0.48 16.92 17.79
C PRO A 200 0.69 18.43 17.92
N GLN A 201 1.36 18.84 18.99
CA GLN A 201 1.67 20.22 19.33
C GLN A 201 0.46 21.18 19.33
N GLY A 202 -0.76 20.64 19.51
CA GLY A 202 -1.99 21.43 19.49
C GLY A 202 -2.41 21.88 18.09
N GLN A 203 -1.78 21.35 17.04
CA GLN A 203 -2.08 21.64 15.65
C GLN A 203 -3.38 20.96 15.18
N SER A 204 -3.74 21.15 13.92
CA SER A 204 -4.82 20.39 13.27
C SER A 204 -4.55 18.89 13.37
N GLN A 205 -5.59 18.07 13.24
CA GLN A 205 -5.50 16.63 13.41
C GLN A 205 -4.51 15.98 12.42
N HIS A 206 -3.65 15.10 12.93
CA HIS A 206 -2.70 14.30 12.17
C HIS A 206 -2.93 12.81 12.44
N ILE A 207 -2.40 11.98 11.56
CA ILE A 207 -2.38 10.53 11.69
C ILE A 207 -0.96 9.98 11.56
N SER A 208 -0.59 9.10 12.49
CA SER A 208 0.58 8.23 12.41
C SER A 208 0.14 6.89 11.86
N ARG A 209 0.54 6.58 10.62
CA ARG A 209 0.18 5.34 9.92
C ARG A 209 1.37 4.60 9.30
N GLU A 210 2.34 5.32 8.74
CA GLU A 210 3.48 4.70 8.07
C GLU A 210 4.47 4.21 9.13
N GLY A 211 4.80 2.91 9.10
CA GLY A 211 5.68 2.29 10.10
C GLY A 211 5.09 2.20 11.52
N CYS A 212 3.80 2.51 11.72
CA CYS A 212 3.11 2.45 13.02
C CYS A 212 2.58 1.03 13.29
N ALA A 213 3.23 0.31 14.19
CA ALA A 213 2.88 -1.05 14.57
C ALA A 213 3.14 -1.31 16.06
N ALA A 214 2.50 -2.34 16.62
CA ALA A 214 2.84 -2.88 17.93
C ALA A 214 4.25 -3.49 17.90
N ALA A 215 5.00 -3.39 19.00
CA ALA A 215 6.32 -4.00 19.09
C ALA A 215 6.23 -5.55 19.23
N THR A 216 7.37 -6.20 19.35
CA THR A 216 7.48 -7.64 19.60
C THR A 216 8.37 -7.84 20.84
N PRO A 217 7.79 -8.16 22.02
CA PRO A 217 6.37 -8.38 22.28
C PRO A 217 5.54 -7.08 22.29
N ALA A 218 4.26 -7.16 21.90
CA ALA A 218 3.33 -6.03 21.83
C ALA A 218 3.01 -5.47 23.21
N ILE A 219 2.85 -6.36 24.20
CA ILE A 219 2.66 -6.02 25.60
C ILE A 219 3.96 -6.25 26.35
N SER A 220 4.49 -5.19 26.97
CA SER A 220 5.69 -5.28 27.82
C SER A 220 5.44 -6.09 29.08
N GLU A 221 6.51 -6.49 29.78
CA GLU A 221 6.41 -7.16 31.08
C GLU A 221 5.62 -6.34 32.12
N GLU A 222 5.58 -5.01 31.97
CA GLU A 222 4.81 -4.08 32.81
C GLU A 222 3.33 -3.98 32.41
N GLY A 223 2.91 -4.67 31.34
CA GLY A 223 1.54 -4.66 30.85
C GLY A 223 1.18 -3.42 30.01
N LYS A 224 2.17 -2.73 29.43
CA LYS A 224 1.97 -1.59 28.53
C LYS A 224 2.05 -2.04 27.07
N LEU A 225 1.25 -1.44 26.21
CA LEU A 225 1.36 -1.61 24.77
C LEU A 225 2.55 -0.79 24.27
N ILE A 226 3.54 -1.44 23.67
CA ILE A 226 4.70 -0.81 23.05
C ILE A 226 4.44 -0.70 21.54
N HIS A 227 4.73 0.45 20.93
CA HIS A 227 4.48 0.70 19.51
C HIS A 227 5.50 1.65 18.87
N SER A 228 5.73 1.52 17.56
CA SER A 228 6.68 2.33 16.78
C SER A 228 6.08 3.63 16.21
N CYS A 229 4.79 3.89 16.44
CA CYS A 229 4.07 5.02 15.85
C CYS A 229 4.66 6.38 16.25
N ASP A 230 4.98 7.24 15.29
CA ASP A 230 5.43 8.62 15.54
C ASP A 230 4.39 9.42 16.32
N THR A 231 4.80 10.04 17.43
CA THR A 231 3.99 10.97 18.23
C THR A 231 4.81 12.21 18.63
N LEU A 232 4.12 13.32 18.87
CA LEU A 232 4.69 14.54 19.47
C LEU A 232 3.80 14.98 20.63
N GLY A 233 4.34 15.82 21.53
CA GLY A 233 3.60 16.37 22.67
C GLY A 233 2.24 16.94 22.26
N GLY A 234 1.17 16.56 22.97
CA GLY A 234 -0.24 16.83 22.58
C GLY A 234 -0.99 15.59 22.09
N ASN A 235 -0.28 14.51 21.70
CA ASN A 235 -0.90 13.21 21.41
C ASN A 235 -1.29 12.41 22.65
N SER A 236 -0.93 12.84 23.87
CA SER A 236 -1.45 12.23 25.08
C SER A 236 -2.97 12.14 25.03
N GLY A 237 -3.49 10.92 25.16
CA GLY A 237 -4.91 10.60 25.10
C GLY A 237 -5.42 10.25 23.72
N SER A 238 -4.54 10.18 22.71
CA SER A 238 -4.88 9.68 21.38
C SER A 238 -5.27 8.20 21.44
N PRO A 239 -6.32 7.78 20.71
CA PRO A 239 -6.67 6.39 20.61
C PRO A 239 -5.63 5.64 19.77
N VAL A 240 -5.21 4.47 20.27
CA VAL A 240 -4.50 3.46 19.47
C VAL A 240 -5.55 2.57 18.83
N ILE A 241 -5.69 2.67 17.52
CA ILE A 241 -6.76 2.07 16.75
C ILE A 241 -6.24 0.84 16.01
N ARG A 242 -6.87 -0.31 16.25
CA ARG A 242 -6.64 -1.52 15.47
C ARG A 242 -7.35 -1.42 14.12
N LEU A 243 -6.65 -1.68 13.03
CA LEU A 243 -7.20 -1.46 11.68
C LEU A 243 -8.22 -2.50 11.23
N SER A 244 -8.09 -3.74 11.74
CA SER A 244 -8.93 -4.86 11.35
C SER A 244 -10.39 -4.65 11.76
N ASP A 245 -10.64 -4.15 12.97
CA ASP A 245 -11.98 -3.90 13.52
C ASP A 245 -12.30 -2.41 13.74
N LYS A 246 -11.32 -1.53 13.55
CA LYS A 246 -11.41 -0.07 13.76
C LYS A 246 -11.78 0.31 15.19
N ARG A 247 -11.49 -0.57 16.15
CA ARG A 247 -11.74 -0.34 17.57
C ARG A 247 -10.46 0.16 18.24
N VAL A 248 -10.67 0.93 19.31
CA VAL A 248 -9.59 1.40 20.16
C VAL A 248 -9.15 0.26 21.05
N ILE A 249 -7.86 -0.05 21.01
CA ILE A 249 -7.22 -1.15 21.77
C ILE A 249 -6.22 -0.64 22.79
N GLY A 250 -5.85 0.63 22.73
CA GLY A 250 -5.01 1.29 23.72
C GLY A 250 -5.22 2.79 23.76
N LEU A 251 -4.74 3.41 24.84
CA LEU A 251 -4.69 4.85 25.05
C LEU A 251 -3.23 5.29 25.05
N HIS A 252 -2.78 6.01 24.04
CA HIS A 252 -1.39 6.47 23.95
C HIS A 252 -1.07 7.44 25.09
N HIS A 253 0.06 7.24 25.78
CA HIS A 253 0.35 7.94 27.04
C HIS A 253 1.78 8.49 27.20
N ALA A 254 2.79 7.92 26.53
CA ALA A 254 4.18 8.39 26.63
C ALA A 254 5.08 7.81 25.52
N GLY A 255 6.27 8.40 25.35
CA GLY A 255 7.37 7.93 24.52
C GLY A 255 8.68 7.74 25.29
N ASP A 256 9.53 6.80 24.85
CA ASP A 256 10.86 6.55 25.41
C ASP A 256 11.97 6.77 24.37
N ASN A 257 12.69 7.88 24.55
CA ASN A 257 13.79 8.31 23.69
C ASN A 257 15.04 7.39 23.74
N ARG A 258 15.13 6.46 24.71
CA ARG A 258 16.29 5.55 24.84
C ARG A 258 16.11 4.24 24.08
N THR A 259 14.87 3.80 23.91
CA THR A 259 14.54 2.48 23.35
C THR A 259 14.00 2.55 21.92
N GLY A 260 13.59 3.73 21.45
CA GLY A 260 13.09 3.87 20.08
C GLY A 260 11.60 3.55 19.94
N PHE A 261 10.84 3.49 21.05
CA PHE A 261 9.42 3.12 21.05
C PHE A 261 8.55 4.05 21.88
N ASN A 262 7.28 4.10 21.50
CA ASN A 262 6.20 4.78 22.21
C ASN A 262 5.30 3.77 22.95
N MET A 263 4.55 4.26 23.92
CA MET A 263 3.78 3.45 24.86
C MET A 263 2.31 3.90 24.96
N ALA A 264 1.44 2.91 25.11
CA ALA A 264 0.01 3.07 25.34
C ALA A 264 -0.47 2.14 26.47
N ILE A 265 -1.56 2.52 27.15
CA ILE A 265 -2.22 1.67 28.13
C ILE A 265 -3.29 0.85 27.39
N PRO A 266 -3.20 -0.50 27.40
CA PRO A 266 -4.18 -1.34 26.71
C PRO A 266 -5.60 -1.18 27.25
N MET A 267 -6.61 -1.29 26.38
CA MET A 267 -8.02 -1.26 26.78
C MET A 267 -8.41 -2.47 27.63
N THR A 268 -7.70 -3.60 27.51
CA THR A 268 -7.83 -4.77 28.39
C THR A 268 -7.48 -4.45 29.85
N ARG A 269 -6.69 -3.41 30.10
CA ARG A 269 -6.36 -2.93 31.45
C ARG A 269 -7.38 -1.90 31.94
N ILE A 270 -7.83 -1.00 31.06
CA ILE A 270 -8.74 0.09 31.40
C ILE A 270 -10.18 -0.40 31.61
N LEU A 271 -10.71 -1.18 30.66
CA LEU A 271 -12.13 -1.58 30.64
C LEU A 271 -12.57 -2.36 31.89
N PRO A 272 -11.78 -3.28 32.48
CA PRO A 272 -12.17 -3.96 33.71
C PRO A 272 -12.22 -3.06 34.95
N GLN A 273 -11.49 -1.94 34.95
CA GLN A 273 -11.48 -0.97 36.05
C GLN A 273 -12.55 0.11 35.89
N SER A 274 -13.12 0.24 34.70
CA SER A 274 -14.08 1.29 34.40
C SER A 274 -15.51 0.87 34.69
N THR A 275 -16.24 1.74 35.37
CA THR A 275 -17.69 1.66 35.59
C THR A 275 -18.47 2.40 34.50
N VAL A 276 -17.80 3.27 33.74
CA VAL A 276 -18.40 4.10 32.68
C VAL A 276 -18.17 3.49 31.30
N LEU A 277 -16.93 3.12 30.99
CA LEU A 277 -16.52 2.64 29.67
C LEU A 277 -17.03 1.21 29.45
N LYS A 278 -17.48 0.94 28.23
CA LYS A 278 -17.99 -0.37 27.83
C LYS A 278 -17.28 -0.86 26.58
N ALA A 279 -16.91 -2.13 26.58
CA ALA A 279 -16.44 -2.79 25.37
C ALA A 279 -17.57 -2.91 24.35
N ALA A 280 -17.24 -2.85 23.05
CA ALA A 280 -18.16 -3.23 22.00
C ALA A 280 -18.45 -4.75 22.06
N VAL A 281 -19.73 -5.13 22.10
CA VAL A 281 -20.17 -6.54 22.18
C VAL A 281 -20.79 -6.96 20.84
N GLY A 282 -20.06 -7.78 20.06
CA GLY A 282 -20.55 -8.36 18.79
C GLY A 282 -19.46 -9.05 17.95
N ALA A 283 -19.63 -10.36 17.73
CA ALA A 283 -18.93 -11.31 16.84
C ALA A 283 -17.40 -11.16 16.66
N ALA A 284 -16.64 -11.49 17.70
CA ALA A 284 -15.28 -11.99 17.55
C ALA A 284 -15.15 -13.25 18.40
N GLY A 285 -14.75 -14.36 17.79
CA GLY A 285 -14.50 -15.62 18.47
C GLY A 285 -13.53 -15.42 19.62
N THR A 286 -13.89 -15.96 20.78
CA THR A 286 -13.09 -15.86 22.00
C THR A 286 -11.89 -16.82 21.90
N PRO A 287 -10.65 -16.37 22.17
CA PRO A 287 -9.51 -17.27 22.30
C PRO A 287 -9.60 -17.99 23.65
N VAL A 288 -9.65 -19.32 23.64
CA VAL A 288 -9.44 -20.14 24.85
C VAL A 288 -8.04 -20.70 24.79
N ALA A 289 -7.16 -20.20 25.65
CA ALA A 289 -5.93 -20.87 26.01
C ALA A 289 -6.25 -22.15 26.79
N GLN A 290 -5.82 -23.33 26.31
CA GLN A 290 -5.66 -24.54 27.12
C GLN A 290 -4.56 -25.47 26.56
N PRO A 291 -3.96 -26.32 27.42
CA PRO A 291 -2.54 -26.70 27.35
C PRO A 291 -2.25 -27.90 26.44
N VAL A 292 -0.96 -28.02 26.10
CA VAL A 292 -0.33 -29.05 25.26
C VAL A 292 -0.77 -30.48 25.64
N ALA A 293 -1.45 -31.16 24.72
CA ALA A 293 -1.61 -32.63 24.75
C ALA A 293 -1.41 -33.22 23.34
N LYS A 294 -0.73 -34.38 23.30
CA LYS A 294 -0.21 -35.08 22.10
C LYS A 294 -1.29 -35.44 21.06
N PRO A 295 -0.92 -35.54 19.76
CA PRO A 295 -1.86 -35.72 18.68
C PRO A 295 -2.33 -37.18 18.56
N THR A 296 -3.60 -37.38 18.22
CA THR A 296 -4.08 -38.60 17.56
C THR A 296 -4.85 -38.20 16.30
N PRO A 297 -4.69 -38.93 15.18
CA PRO A 297 -5.17 -38.48 13.88
C PRO A 297 -6.62 -38.88 13.66
N VAL A 298 -7.47 -37.94 13.28
CA VAL A 298 -8.80 -38.23 12.71
C VAL A 298 -8.98 -37.48 11.39
N LYS A 299 -9.45 -38.23 10.39
CA LYS A 299 -9.67 -37.86 8.99
C LYS A 299 -10.63 -36.68 8.80
N PRO A 300 -10.50 -35.92 7.69
CA PRO A 300 -11.22 -34.68 7.47
C PRO A 300 -12.70 -34.94 7.11
N VAL A 301 -13.60 -34.17 7.72
CA VAL A 301 -14.95 -33.94 7.21
C VAL A 301 -15.00 -32.49 6.72
N ALA A 302 -15.32 -32.33 5.45
CA ALA A 302 -15.47 -31.03 4.81
C ALA A 302 -16.65 -30.26 5.41
N VAL A 303 -16.42 -29.02 5.81
CA VAL A 303 -17.47 -28.05 6.14
C VAL A 303 -17.18 -26.76 5.38
N THR A 304 -18.07 -26.41 4.46
CA THR A 304 -18.10 -25.13 3.75
C THR A 304 -18.57 -24.02 4.70
N PRO A 305 -17.96 -22.81 4.74
CA PRO A 305 -18.34 -21.75 5.67
C PRO A 305 -19.57 -20.94 5.20
N PRO A 306 -20.26 -20.23 6.11
CA PRO A 306 -21.35 -19.32 5.76
C PRO A 306 -20.81 -17.98 5.20
N VAL A 307 -21.46 -17.49 4.15
CA VAL A 307 -21.04 -16.43 3.22
C VAL A 307 -20.90 -15.01 3.85
N GLY A 308 -21.18 -14.82 5.14
CA GLY A 308 -21.20 -13.50 5.82
C GLY A 308 -19.84 -13.00 6.34
N ASP A 309 -19.07 -13.83 7.04
CA ASP A 309 -17.77 -13.44 7.62
C ASP A 309 -16.65 -13.44 6.58
N ALA A 310 -16.71 -14.35 5.61
CA ALA A 310 -15.74 -14.45 4.52
C ALA A 310 -15.66 -13.15 3.72
N CYS A 311 -16.80 -12.49 3.48
CA CYS A 311 -16.85 -11.25 2.71
C CYS A 311 -16.22 -10.06 3.42
N THR A 312 -16.32 -9.97 4.74
CA THR A 312 -15.67 -8.87 5.47
C THR A 312 -14.15 -9.04 5.50
N ALA A 313 -13.67 -10.29 5.57
CA ALA A 313 -12.25 -10.63 5.43
C ALA A 313 -11.74 -10.33 4.01
N LEU A 314 -12.44 -10.82 2.97
CA LEU A 314 -12.15 -10.54 1.56
C LEU A 314 -12.10 -9.04 1.25
N TRP A 315 -12.95 -8.22 1.87
CA TRP A 315 -12.91 -6.75 1.73
C TRP A 315 -11.64 -6.13 2.34
N THR A 316 -11.12 -6.70 3.43
CA THR A 316 -9.90 -6.21 4.07
C THR A 316 -8.68 -6.57 3.24
N GLU A 317 -8.61 -7.81 2.78
CA GLU A 317 -7.61 -8.26 1.80
C GLU A 317 -7.71 -7.42 0.51
N ALA A 318 -8.92 -7.12 0.04
CA ALA A 318 -9.14 -6.33 -1.16
C ALA A 318 -8.45 -4.96 -1.13
N LYS A 319 -8.43 -4.29 0.03
CA LYS A 319 -7.77 -2.98 0.19
C LYS A 319 -6.24 -3.07 0.11
N ALA A 320 -5.65 -4.17 0.55
CA ALA A 320 -4.21 -4.40 0.51
C ALA A 320 -3.74 -4.81 -0.89
N VAL A 321 -4.51 -5.67 -1.56
CA VAL A 321 -4.21 -6.19 -2.91
C VAL A 321 -4.56 -5.18 -4.03
N GLY A 322 -5.41 -4.19 -3.75
CA GLY A 322 -5.86 -3.21 -4.74
C GLY A 322 -6.86 -3.83 -5.72
N CYS A 323 -6.75 -3.54 -7.02
CA CYS A 323 -7.79 -3.87 -8.01
C CYS A 323 -8.19 -5.35 -8.05
N ALA A 324 -7.23 -6.27 -8.13
CA ALA A 324 -7.52 -7.70 -8.13
C ALA A 324 -8.25 -8.14 -6.85
N GLY A 325 -7.89 -7.53 -5.71
CA GLY A 325 -8.57 -7.76 -4.44
C GLY A 325 -10.00 -7.24 -4.43
N TYR A 326 -10.23 -6.02 -4.92
CA TYR A 326 -11.57 -5.46 -5.05
C TYR A 326 -12.43 -6.24 -6.05
N GLU A 327 -11.86 -6.68 -7.17
CA GLU A 327 -12.54 -7.50 -8.18
C GLU A 327 -12.94 -8.87 -7.60
N ALA A 328 -12.02 -9.56 -6.91
CA ALA A 328 -12.31 -10.82 -6.22
C ALA A 328 -13.38 -10.65 -5.14
N TYR A 329 -13.32 -9.55 -4.39
CA TYR A 329 -14.35 -9.20 -3.42
C TYR A 329 -15.72 -8.94 -4.09
N VAL A 330 -15.78 -8.22 -5.22
CA VAL A 330 -17.05 -8.04 -5.93
C VAL A 330 -17.59 -9.35 -6.49
N ALA A 331 -16.72 -10.24 -6.97
CA ALA A 331 -17.10 -11.55 -7.50
C ALA A 331 -17.70 -12.45 -6.42
N GLU A 332 -17.04 -12.57 -5.27
CA GLU A 332 -17.48 -13.46 -4.18
C GLU A 332 -18.57 -12.82 -3.30
N CYS A 333 -18.56 -11.49 -3.20
CA CYS A 333 -19.34 -10.73 -2.21
C CYS A 333 -20.15 -9.59 -2.83
N GLY A 334 -20.60 -9.74 -4.08
CA GLY A 334 -21.27 -8.70 -4.85
C GLY A 334 -22.56 -8.12 -4.24
N ASN A 335 -23.15 -8.80 -3.27
CA ASN A 335 -24.34 -8.37 -2.52
C ASN A 335 -24.02 -7.80 -1.13
N HIS A 336 -22.75 -7.79 -0.72
CA HIS A 336 -22.30 -7.24 0.55
C HIS A 336 -22.27 -5.71 0.52
N THR A 337 -22.37 -5.07 1.69
CA THR A 337 -22.50 -3.61 1.82
C THR A 337 -21.32 -2.83 1.23
N PHE A 338 -20.10 -3.38 1.25
CA PHE A 338 -18.92 -2.76 0.64
C PHE A 338 -18.80 -3.00 -0.87
N ALA A 339 -19.63 -3.85 -1.48
CA ALA A 339 -19.54 -4.15 -2.91
C ALA A 339 -19.72 -2.89 -3.78
N SER A 340 -20.51 -1.93 -3.32
CA SER A 340 -20.65 -0.62 -4.01
C SER A 340 -19.38 0.24 -3.91
N MET A 341 -18.65 0.19 -2.79
CA MET A 341 -17.38 0.88 -2.62
C MET A 341 -16.28 0.21 -3.45
N ALA A 342 -16.23 -1.13 -3.42
CA ALA A 342 -15.36 -1.93 -4.25
C ALA A 342 -15.53 -1.60 -5.74
N ARG A 343 -16.78 -1.60 -6.24
CA ARG A 343 -17.11 -1.21 -7.62
C ARG A 343 -16.62 0.20 -7.98
N ARG A 344 -16.70 1.17 -7.06
CA ARG A 344 -16.20 2.54 -7.31
C ARG A 344 -14.68 2.65 -7.34
N VAL A 345 -13.99 1.89 -6.48
CA VAL A 345 -12.51 1.85 -6.52
C VAL A 345 -12.07 1.15 -7.80
N ILE A 346 -12.75 0.05 -8.17
CA ILE A 346 -12.54 -0.63 -9.46
C ILE A 346 -12.71 0.37 -10.60
N GLU A 347 -13.84 1.06 -10.66
CA GLU A 347 -14.13 2.04 -11.72
C GLU A 347 -13.07 3.16 -11.78
N ARG A 348 -12.61 3.69 -10.64
CA ARG A 348 -11.66 4.80 -10.61
C ARG A 348 -10.21 4.39 -10.91
N GLU A 349 -9.78 3.25 -10.38
CA GLU A 349 -8.35 2.89 -10.29
C GLU A 349 -7.98 1.62 -11.06
N CYS A 350 -8.99 0.83 -11.42
CA CYS A 350 -8.86 -0.50 -12.02
C CYS A 350 -9.52 -0.59 -13.39
N THR A 351 -10.20 0.46 -13.82
CA THR A 351 -10.72 0.57 -15.16
C THR A 351 -10.12 1.77 -15.85
N ILE A 352 -9.73 1.57 -17.10
CA ILE A 352 -9.47 2.65 -18.02
C ILE A 352 -10.78 2.86 -18.77
N PRO A 353 -11.30 4.10 -18.86
CA PRO A 353 -12.56 4.35 -19.56
C PRO A 353 -12.54 3.80 -20.97
N VAL A 354 -13.59 3.09 -21.35
CA VAL A 354 -13.80 2.58 -22.72
C VAL A 354 -15.12 3.14 -23.19
N ALA A 355 -15.09 3.92 -24.26
CA ALA A 355 -16.32 4.39 -24.87
C ALA A 355 -16.84 3.32 -25.83
N ALA A 356 -18.05 2.82 -25.57
CA ALA A 356 -18.74 1.95 -26.51
C ALA A 356 -19.13 2.74 -27.76
N PRO A 357 -19.16 2.11 -28.95
CA PRO A 357 -19.70 2.74 -30.14
C PRO A 357 -21.16 3.20 -29.89
N PRO A 358 -21.59 4.36 -30.39
CA PRO A 358 -22.98 4.77 -30.28
C PRO A 358 -23.90 3.77 -30.99
N GLU A 359 -24.94 3.29 -30.31
CA GLU A 359 -25.97 2.46 -30.93
C GLU A 359 -26.74 3.27 -31.97
N THR A 360 -26.48 3.04 -33.26
CA THR A 360 -27.28 3.61 -34.34
C THR A 360 -27.90 2.51 -35.19
N GLY A 361 -29.19 2.65 -35.51
CA GLY A 361 -29.97 1.72 -36.33
C GLY A 361 -29.66 1.79 -37.83
N GLY A 362 -28.43 2.14 -38.22
CA GLY A 362 -27.99 2.21 -39.61
C GLY A 362 -27.73 0.82 -40.19
N SER A 363 -28.12 0.58 -41.45
CA SER A 363 -27.79 -0.65 -42.17
C SER A 363 -26.27 -0.83 -42.28
N GLY A 364 -25.75 -2.00 -41.91
CA GLY A 364 -24.32 -2.31 -42.01
C GLY A 364 -23.81 -2.23 -43.45
N LEU A 365 -22.63 -1.63 -43.65
CA LEU A 365 -21.95 -1.55 -44.94
C LEU A 365 -21.14 -2.83 -45.15
N THR A 366 -21.19 -3.42 -46.34
CA THR A 366 -20.43 -4.65 -46.66
C THR A 366 -19.23 -4.36 -47.55
N VAL A 367 -18.07 -4.93 -47.21
CA VAL A 367 -16.82 -4.79 -47.96
C VAL A 367 -16.35 -6.15 -48.46
N LYS A 368 -16.29 -6.34 -49.77
CA LYS A 368 -15.80 -7.57 -50.40
C LYS A 368 -14.72 -7.25 -51.44
N ALA A 369 -13.50 -7.73 -51.23
CA ALA A 369 -12.36 -7.44 -52.12
C ALA A 369 -12.57 -7.89 -53.58
N ASN A 370 -13.41 -8.91 -53.80
CA ASN A 370 -13.76 -9.42 -55.14
C ASN A 370 -15.05 -8.81 -55.74
N GLY A 371 -15.64 -7.81 -55.08
CA GLY A 371 -16.92 -7.21 -55.46
C GLY A 371 -18.15 -7.92 -54.88
N GLY A 372 -19.34 -7.38 -55.14
CA GLY A 372 -20.61 -7.93 -54.62
C GLY A 372 -20.89 -7.62 -53.13
N GLY A 373 -20.12 -6.71 -52.54
CA GLY A 373 -20.50 -5.91 -51.37
C GLY A 373 -20.79 -4.47 -51.79
N ASP A 374 -21.20 -3.63 -50.85
CA ASP A 374 -21.44 -2.19 -51.07
C ASP A 374 -20.15 -1.47 -51.48
N TYR A 375 -19.02 -1.92 -50.94
CA TYR A 375 -17.67 -1.43 -51.24
C TYR A 375 -16.70 -2.58 -51.53
N TYR A 376 -15.62 -2.30 -52.25
CA TYR A 376 -14.48 -3.20 -52.42
C TYR A 376 -13.26 -2.76 -51.59
N SER A 377 -13.31 -1.56 -51.00
CA SER A 377 -12.27 -0.94 -50.19
C SER A 377 -12.81 -0.61 -48.80
N ILE A 378 -12.03 -0.95 -47.75
CA ILE A 378 -12.38 -0.57 -46.38
C ILE A 378 -12.32 0.96 -46.21
N ALA A 379 -11.35 1.61 -46.86
CA ALA A 379 -11.19 3.07 -46.80
C ALA A 379 -12.41 3.82 -47.35
N ASP A 380 -12.96 3.35 -48.48
CA ASP A 380 -14.15 3.97 -49.08
C ASP A 380 -15.39 3.77 -48.19
N ALA A 381 -15.52 2.58 -47.58
CA ALA A 381 -16.60 2.28 -46.65
C ALA A 381 -16.52 3.15 -45.38
N VAL A 382 -15.34 3.32 -44.78
CA VAL A 382 -15.12 4.18 -43.60
C VAL A 382 -15.40 5.65 -43.93
N SER A 383 -14.97 6.12 -45.10
CA SER A 383 -15.22 7.50 -45.53
C SER A 383 -16.72 7.81 -45.67
N ALA A 384 -17.48 6.86 -46.22
CA ALA A 384 -18.92 6.98 -46.45
C ALA A 384 -19.78 6.63 -45.21
N ALA A 385 -19.21 5.95 -44.22
CA ALA A 385 -19.92 5.50 -43.03
C ALA A 385 -20.45 6.69 -42.19
N PRO A 386 -21.74 6.66 -41.79
CA PRO A 386 -22.24 7.53 -40.74
C PRO A 386 -21.71 7.11 -39.36
N ASP A 387 -21.82 8.00 -38.37
CA ASP A 387 -21.37 7.72 -37.01
C ASP A 387 -22.10 6.49 -36.42
N GLY A 388 -21.34 5.60 -35.80
CA GLY A 388 -21.80 4.33 -35.23
C GLY A 388 -22.04 3.22 -36.26
N ALA A 389 -21.78 3.44 -37.55
CA ALA A 389 -22.01 2.40 -38.55
C ALA A 389 -21.09 1.19 -38.38
N ARG A 390 -21.64 0.01 -38.64
CA ARG A 390 -20.89 -1.24 -38.72
C ARG A 390 -20.49 -1.56 -40.16
N ILE A 391 -19.21 -1.83 -40.35
CA ILE A 391 -18.57 -2.18 -41.61
C ILE A 391 -18.15 -3.65 -41.54
N GLU A 392 -18.84 -4.49 -42.31
CA GLU A 392 -18.57 -5.92 -42.41
C GLU A 392 -17.52 -6.20 -43.49
N VAL A 393 -16.35 -6.69 -43.08
CA VAL A 393 -15.22 -6.97 -43.97
C VAL A 393 -15.13 -8.48 -44.23
N TYR A 394 -15.32 -8.91 -45.47
CA TYR A 394 -15.31 -10.33 -45.84
C TYR A 394 -13.90 -10.80 -46.28
N PRO A 395 -13.65 -12.11 -46.41
CA PRO A 395 -12.37 -12.66 -46.86
C PRO A 395 -11.83 -11.99 -48.13
N GLY A 396 -10.56 -11.61 -48.08
CA GLY A 396 -9.92 -10.80 -49.11
C GLY A 396 -8.64 -10.14 -48.63
N THR A 397 -7.94 -9.47 -49.56
CA THR A 397 -6.76 -8.67 -49.25
C THR A 397 -7.04 -7.21 -49.51
N TYR A 398 -6.78 -6.38 -48.51
CA TYR A 398 -7.00 -4.93 -48.50
C TYR A 398 -5.66 -4.23 -48.30
N THR A 399 -5.37 -3.19 -49.09
CA THR A 399 -3.98 -2.65 -49.17
C THR A 399 -3.84 -1.17 -48.87
N VAL A 400 -4.93 -0.52 -48.46
CA VAL A 400 -4.98 0.93 -48.22
C VAL A 400 -5.15 1.16 -46.73
N GLY A 401 -4.23 1.89 -46.11
CA GLY A 401 -4.33 2.33 -44.71
C GLY A 401 -5.39 3.41 -44.53
N ILE A 402 -5.86 3.62 -43.30
CA ILE A 402 -6.94 4.58 -43.02
C ILE A 402 -6.72 5.38 -41.74
N ASP A 403 -7.30 6.58 -41.73
CA ASP A 403 -7.48 7.42 -40.54
C ASP A 403 -8.94 7.35 -40.08
N VAL A 404 -9.19 6.85 -38.87
CA VAL A 404 -10.52 6.76 -38.27
C VAL A 404 -10.70 7.87 -37.25
N SER A 405 -11.47 8.89 -37.62
CA SER A 405 -11.74 10.09 -36.81
C SER A 405 -13.19 10.21 -36.34
N ARG A 406 -14.06 9.28 -36.74
CA ARG A 406 -15.47 9.20 -36.32
C ARG A 406 -15.82 7.81 -35.80
N PRO A 407 -16.82 7.67 -34.91
CA PRO A 407 -17.20 6.38 -34.39
C PRO A 407 -17.66 5.42 -35.48
N VAL A 408 -17.03 4.24 -35.57
CA VAL A 408 -17.42 3.15 -36.48
C VAL A 408 -17.02 1.81 -35.89
N GLU A 409 -17.64 0.74 -36.37
CA GLU A 409 -17.20 -0.63 -36.14
C GLU A 409 -16.67 -1.23 -37.44
N ILE A 410 -15.50 -1.86 -37.40
CA ILE A 410 -14.90 -2.60 -38.52
C ILE A 410 -14.77 -4.05 -38.08
N VAL A 411 -15.59 -4.93 -38.66
CA VAL A 411 -15.72 -6.32 -38.18
C VAL A 411 -15.51 -7.30 -39.32
N GLY A 412 -14.52 -8.18 -39.14
CA GLY A 412 -14.24 -9.30 -40.04
C GLY A 412 -15.34 -10.36 -40.01
N MET A 413 -15.78 -10.78 -41.18
CA MET A 413 -16.83 -11.78 -41.40
C MET A 413 -16.24 -13.06 -42.00
N GLY A 414 -15.59 -13.87 -41.17
CA GLY A 414 -14.94 -15.11 -41.61
C GLY A 414 -13.83 -15.58 -40.67
N ASP A 415 -12.98 -16.48 -41.15
CA ASP A 415 -11.75 -16.85 -40.45
C ASP A 415 -10.76 -15.67 -40.57
N VAL A 416 -10.18 -15.25 -39.43
CA VAL A 416 -9.31 -14.07 -39.34
C VAL A 416 -8.17 -14.11 -40.36
N LYS A 417 -7.59 -15.30 -40.57
CA LYS A 417 -6.46 -15.52 -41.49
C LYS A 417 -6.78 -15.25 -42.97
N ASP A 418 -8.06 -15.26 -43.32
CA ASP A 418 -8.53 -15.06 -44.69
C ASP A 418 -8.91 -13.59 -44.97
N ILE A 419 -8.89 -12.72 -43.94
CA ILE A 419 -9.21 -11.29 -44.03
C ILE A 419 -7.93 -10.48 -43.75
N ILE A 420 -7.16 -10.19 -44.79
CA ILE A 420 -5.81 -9.65 -44.68
C ILE A 420 -5.82 -8.17 -45.05
N TRP A 421 -5.44 -7.31 -44.10
CA TRP A 421 -5.21 -5.89 -44.31
C TRP A 421 -3.72 -5.58 -44.27
N GLN A 422 -3.14 -5.42 -45.46
CA GLN A 422 -1.70 -5.33 -45.66
C GLN A 422 -1.27 -3.96 -46.18
N VAL A 423 -0.62 -3.16 -45.35
CA VAL A 423 -0.21 -1.78 -45.67
C VAL A 423 1.30 -1.63 -45.49
N LYS A 424 1.97 -0.88 -46.37
CA LYS A 424 3.43 -0.74 -46.35
C LYS A 424 3.91 0.66 -46.00
N ASP A 425 3.37 1.66 -46.67
CA ASP A 425 3.88 3.04 -46.63
C ASP A 425 3.00 3.95 -45.76
N ASP A 426 2.21 3.35 -44.87
CA ASP A 426 1.36 4.03 -43.90
C ASP A 426 1.06 3.10 -42.70
N ASN A 427 0.40 3.64 -41.67
CA ASN A 427 -0.27 2.85 -40.64
C ASN A 427 -1.35 1.98 -41.30
N VAL A 428 -1.64 0.78 -40.78
CA VAL A 428 -2.83 0.05 -41.26
C VAL A 428 -4.08 0.82 -40.84
N ILE A 429 -4.11 1.23 -39.55
CA ILE A 429 -5.14 2.11 -38.99
C ILE A 429 -4.48 3.14 -38.09
N GLU A 430 -4.77 4.42 -38.29
CA GLU A 430 -4.63 5.47 -37.27
C GLU A 430 -6.01 5.80 -36.69
N TRP A 431 -6.11 5.81 -35.36
CA TRP A 431 -7.37 5.97 -34.63
C TRP A 431 -7.35 7.21 -33.76
N THR A 432 -8.33 8.09 -34.00
CA THR A 432 -8.60 9.31 -33.20
C THR A 432 -10.07 9.47 -32.82
N ALA A 433 -10.95 8.59 -33.33
CA ALA A 433 -12.37 8.59 -33.01
C ALA A 433 -12.65 8.35 -31.53
N GLU A 434 -13.71 8.97 -31.01
CA GLU A 434 -14.08 8.91 -29.58
C GLU A 434 -14.40 7.50 -29.08
N SER A 435 -14.90 6.62 -29.95
CA SER A 435 -15.30 5.24 -29.66
C SER A 435 -15.31 4.41 -30.94
N GLY A 436 -15.29 3.08 -30.83
CA GLY A 436 -15.45 2.17 -31.96
C GLY A 436 -14.95 0.76 -31.67
N LEU A 437 -15.05 -0.10 -32.67
CA LEU A 437 -14.63 -1.51 -32.61
C LEU A 437 -13.80 -1.86 -33.84
N VAL A 438 -12.71 -2.59 -33.66
CA VAL A 438 -12.00 -3.28 -34.74
C VAL A 438 -11.78 -4.73 -34.35
N SER A 439 -12.35 -5.66 -35.13
CA SER A 439 -12.33 -7.07 -34.77
C SER A 439 -12.24 -8.03 -35.94
N GLY A 440 -11.59 -9.19 -35.73
CA GLY A 440 -11.61 -10.32 -36.64
C GLY A 440 -10.81 -10.13 -37.92
N ILE A 441 -9.74 -9.32 -37.88
CA ILE A 441 -8.94 -8.99 -39.07
C ILE A 441 -7.45 -9.33 -38.85
N THR A 442 -6.79 -9.85 -39.88
CA THR A 442 -5.32 -9.95 -39.91
C THR A 442 -4.72 -8.64 -40.42
N MET A 443 -3.93 -7.93 -39.60
CA MET A 443 -3.25 -6.68 -39.96
C MET A 443 -1.75 -6.90 -40.17
N VAL A 444 -1.25 -6.49 -41.33
CA VAL A 444 0.16 -6.66 -41.72
C VAL A 444 0.75 -5.32 -42.12
N GLN A 445 1.51 -4.70 -41.22
CA GLN A 445 2.33 -3.53 -41.54
C GLN A 445 3.65 -4.00 -42.16
N ASN A 446 3.98 -3.56 -43.37
CA ASN A 446 5.05 -4.14 -44.20
C ASN A 446 6.31 -3.27 -44.36
N GLY A 447 6.55 -2.29 -43.49
CA GLY A 447 7.81 -1.55 -43.40
C GLY A 447 7.66 -0.06 -43.16
N GLY A 448 8.76 0.68 -43.28
CA GLY A 448 8.74 2.13 -43.03
C GLY A 448 8.65 2.50 -41.55
N LYS A 449 8.16 3.70 -41.25
CA LYS A 449 8.06 4.24 -39.89
C LYS A 449 6.61 4.31 -39.42
N HIS A 450 5.90 3.19 -39.56
CA HIS A 450 4.46 3.11 -39.30
C HIS A 450 4.14 1.91 -38.41
N PHE A 451 2.96 1.96 -37.78
CA PHE A 451 2.44 0.94 -36.89
C PHE A 451 1.39 0.09 -37.59
N GLY A 452 1.15 -1.13 -37.09
CA GLY A 452 -0.05 -1.88 -37.48
C GLY A 452 -1.30 -1.10 -37.08
N PHE A 453 -1.39 -0.72 -35.81
CA PHE A 453 -2.49 0.08 -35.29
C PHE A 453 -1.96 1.23 -34.43
N HIS A 454 -2.36 2.45 -34.73
CA HIS A 454 -1.95 3.63 -33.96
C HIS A 454 -3.15 4.26 -33.26
N LEU A 455 -3.32 4.00 -31.97
CA LEU A 455 -4.27 4.71 -31.12
C LEU A 455 -3.68 6.08 -30.72
N ALA A 456 -3.93 7.08 -31.55
CA ALA A 456 -3.40 8.43 -31.43
C ALA A 456 -4.31 9.39 -30.63
N GLY A 457 -5.55 8.98 -30.35
CA GLY A 457 -6.52 9.73 -29.58
C GLY A 457 -7.79 8.92 -29.30
N GLY A 458 -8.76 9.51 -28.62
CA GLY A 458 -10.08 8.90 -28.43
C GLY A 458 -10.07 7.57 -27.67
N SER A 459 -10.92 6.63 -28.09
CA SER A 459 -11.05 5.29 -27.51
C SER A 459 -11.49 4.27 -28.56
N VAL A 460 -11.05 3.02 -28.40
CA VAL A 460 -11.41 1.91 -29.30
C VAL A 460 -11.36 0.57 -28.55
N ILE A 461 -12.20 -0.37 -28.97
CA ILE A 461 -12.07 -1.78 -28.65
C ILE A 461 -11.39 -2.48 -29.83
N LEU A 462 -10.21 -3.04 -29.61
CA LEU A 462 -9.44 -3.82 -30.57
C LEU A 462 -9.42 -5.27 -30.12
N GLU A 463 -10.10 -6.17 -30.82
CA GLU A 463 -10.26 -7.56 -30.36
C GLU A 463 -10.25 -8.65 -31.41
N ASP A 464 -9.76 -9.83 -31.03
CA ASP A 464 -9.79 -11.03 -31.88
C ASP A 464 -9.09 -10.81 -33.24
N ASN A 465 -8.04 -9.98 -33.26
CA ASN A 465 -7.23 -9.70 -34.44
C ASN A 465 -5.90 -10.45 -34.41
N ASP A 466 -5.30 -10.62 -35.59
CA ASP A 466 -3.94 -11.16 -35.76
C ASP A 466 -3.04 -10.10 -36.39
N MET A 467 -1.95 -9.71 -35.74
CA MET A 467 -1.26 -8.46 -36.07
C MET A 467 0.26 -8.61 -36.09
N THR A 468 0.87 -8.15 -37.19
CA THR A 468 2.33 -8.11 -37.39
C THR A 468 2.79 -6.76 -37.91
N SER A 469 4.07 -6.43 -37.68
CA SER A 469 4.68 -5.21 -38.20
C SER A 469 6.15 -5.37 -38.55
N LYS A 470 6.53 -5.00 -39.78
CA LYS A 470 7.92 -4.84 -40.22
C LYS A 470 8.43 -3.41 -40.10
N GLY A 471 7.57 -2.46 -39.74
CA GLY A 471 7.90 -1.05 -39.53
C GLY A 471 8.30 -0.77 -38.08
N LEU A 472 7.46 -0.01 -37.37
CA LEU A 472 7.58 0.22 -35.92
C LEU A 472 6.87 -0.88 -35.14
N GLY A 473 6.44 -0.61 -33.90
CA GLY A 473 5.66 -1.56 -33.11
C GLY A 473 4.37 -2.01 -33.81
N VAL A 474 3.79 -3.13 -33.36
CA VAL A 474 2.51 -3.60 -33.92
C VAL A 474 1.40 -2.63 -33.55
N ILE A 475 1.38 -2.18 -32.29
CA ILE A 475 0.41 -1.22 -31.80
C ILE A 475 1.15 -0.07 -31.09
N ALA A 476 0.73 1.17 -31.37
CA ALA A 476 1.12 2.34 -30.59
C ALA A 476 -0.09 2.93 -29.86
N VAL A 477 0.10 3.32 -28.60
CA VAL A 477 -0.94 4.00 -27.81
C VAL A 477 -0.36 5.28 -27.20
N ARG A 478 -0.95 6.43 -27.55
CA ARG A 478 -0.51 7.74 -27.05
C ARG A 478 -1.65 8.73 -26.94
N GLY A 479 -1.59 9.63 -25.94
CA GLY A 479 -2.47 10.81 -25.85
C GLY A 479 -3.98 10.54 -25.85
N ASN A 480 -4.39 9.28 -25.65
CA ASN A 480 -5.77 8.84 -25.78
C ASN A 480 -6.55 8.95 -24.46
N VAL A 481 -7.88 8.83 -24.53
CA VAL A 481 -8.76 8.90 -23.36
C VAL A 481 -8.84 7.53 -22.66
N GLY A 482 -8.77 6.46 -23.45
CA GLY A 482 -8.70 5.08 -22.98
C GLY A 482 -8.85 4.09 -24.14
N GLY A 483 -9.09 2.82 -23.87
CA GLY A 483 -9.25 1.79 -24.89
C GLY A 483 -9.10 0.39 -24.33
N THR A 484 -9.51 -0.60 -25.11
CA THR A 484 -9.37 -2.02 -24.80
C THR A 484 -8.68 -2.73 -25.94
N ILE A 485 -7.59 -3.40 -25.64
CA ILE A 485 -6.87 -4.28 -26.55
C ILE A 485 -7.02 -5.68 -25.95
N ARG A 486 -7.85 -6.55 -26.52
CA ARG A 486 -8.14 -7.85 -25.92
C ARG A 486 -8.16 -9.02 -26.89
N ARG A 487 -7.70 -10.20 -26.46
CA ARG A 487 -7.72 -11.43 -27.28
C ARG A 487 -7.08 -11.30 -28.66
N ASN A 488 -6.10 -10.41 -28.82
CA ASN A 488 -5.35 -10.28 -30.06
C ASN A 488 -4.10 -11.18 -30.03
N THR A 489 -3.66 -11.58 -31.21
CA THR A 489 -2.36 -12.20 -31.44
C THR A 489 -1.42 -11.14 -32.00
N ILE A 490 -0.34 -10.82 -31.27
CA ILE A 490 0.56 -9.70 -31.56
C ILE A 490 1.98 -10.25 -31.71
N HIS A 491 2.47 -10.36 -32.95
CA HIS A 491 3.68 -11.12 -33.18
C HIS A 491 4.59 -10.61 -34.29
N ASP A 492 5.81 -11.15 -34.32
CA ASP A 492 6.82 -10.94 -35.35
C ASP A 492 7.08 -9.46 -35.70
N SER A 493 7.07 -8.60 -34.67
CA SER A 493 7.39 -7.19 -34.81
C SER A 493 8.89 -6.95 -35.04
N ALA A 494 9.21 -6.05 -35.98
CA ALA A 494 10.55 -5.49 -36.12
C ALA A 494 10.98 -4.63 -34.92
N GLN A 495 10.04 -4.22 -34.06
CA GLN A 495 10.27 -3.53 -32.79
C GLN A 495 9.51 -4.23 -31.65
N GLY A 496 8.74 -3.49 -30.84
CA GLY A 496 7.91 -4.04 -29.77
C GLY A 496 6.53 -4.49 -30.25
N GLY A 497 5.81 -5.23 -29.40
CA GLY A 497 4.41 -5.58 -29.64
C GLY A 497 3.51 -4.35 -29.51
N ILE A 498 3.27 -3.92 -28.26
CA ILE A 498 2.60 -2.66 -27.93
C ILE A 498 3.63 -1.66 -27.40
N PHE A 499 3.65 -0.45 -27.94
CA PHE A 499 4.42 0.68 -27.44
C PHE A 499 3.51 1.79 -26.92
N MET A 500 3.55 2.05 -25.61
CA MET A 500 2.74 3.07 -24.95
C MET A 500 3.59 4.23 -24.45
N PHE A 501 3.22 5.45 -24.82
CA PHE A 501 3.96 6.67 -24.48
C PHE A 501 3.01 7.88 -24.42
N GLU A 502 3.54 9.06 -24.04
CA GLU A 502 2.77 10.32 -24.00
C GLU A 502 1.42 10.18 -23.26
N LYS A 503 1.46 9.64 -22.03
CA LYS A 503 0.27 9.40 -21.18
C LYS A 503 -0.78 8.45 -21.78
N GLY A 504 -0.38 7.56 -22.69
CA GLY A 504 -1.26 6.53 -23.24
C GLY A 504 -1.89 5.64 -22.16
N LYS A 505 -3.17 5.30 -22.34
CA LYS A 505 -3.96 4.47 -21.41
C LYS A 505 -4.74 3.41 -22.17
N ALA A 506 -4.58 2.14 -21.83
CA ALA A 506 -5.41 1.07 -22.36
C ALA A 506 -5.52 -0.07 -21.34
N THR A 507 -6.68 -0.74 -21.33
CA THR A 507 -6.77 -2.11 -20.83
C THR A 507 -6.18 -3.05 -21.88
N ILE A 508 -5.33 -3.98 -21.46
CA ILE A 508 -4.64 -4.94 -22.33
C ILE A 508 -4.91 -6.32 -21.74
N ASP A 509 -5.92 -7.01 -22.25
CA ASP A 509 -6.47 -8.21 -21.60
C ASP A 509 -6.38 -9.45 -22.49
N ASP A 510 -5.87 -10.56 -21.97
CA ASP A 510 -5.87 -11.87 -22.64
C ASP A 510 -5.24 -11.89 -24.05
N ASN A 511 -4.25 -11.03 -24.31
CA ASN A 511 -3.53 -11.04 -25.58
C ASN A 511 -2.35 -12.02 -25.55
N THR A 512 -1.98 -12.53 -26.72
CA THR A 512 -0.80 -13.39 -26.90
C THR A 512 0.26 -12.66 -27.70
N PHE A 513 1.46 -12.54 -27.13
CA PHE A 513 2.61 -11.90 -27.76
C PHE A 513 3.74 -12.91 -28.00
N PHE A 514 4.31 -12.95 -29.20
CA PHE A 514 5.51 -13.75 -29.49
C PHE A 514 6.34 -13.26 -30.66
N GLY A 515 7.62 -13.65 -30.75
CA GLY A 515 8.48 -13.33 -31.89
C GLY A 515 8.85 -11.83 -32.03
N ASN A 516 8.43 -10.98 -31.11
CA ASN A 516 8.73 -9.54 -31.13
C ASN A 516 10.22 -9.29 -30.84
N ARG A 517 10.83 -8.37 -31.59
CA ARG A 517 12.27 -8.08 -31.50
C ARG A 517 12.66 -7.31 -30.23
N LEU A 518 11.84 -6.34 -29.83
CA LEU A 518 11.99 -5.59 -28.57
C LEU A 518 10.95 -6.09 -27.56
N ALA A 519 10.56 -5.26 -26.60
CA ALA A 519 9.63 -5.67 -25.57
C ALA A 519 8.25 -6.03 -26.15
N ALA A 520 7.59 -7.07 -25.60
CA ALA A 520 6.22 -7.38 -26.00
C ALA A 520 5.26 -6.25 -25.62
N LEU A 521 5.45 -5.66 -24.44
CA LEU A 521 4.79 -4.44 -23.99
C LEU A 521 5.82 -3.46 -23.42
N GLU A 522 5.96 -2.29 -24.04
CA GLU A 522 6.75 -1.17 -23.52
C GLU A 522 5.86 -0.01 -23.06
N VAL A 523 6.18 0.54 -21.88
CA VAL A 523 5.42 1.63 -21.24
C VAL A 523 6.38 2.75 -20.83
N LYS A 524 6.14 3.98 -21.30
CA LYS A 524 7.03 5.13 -21.08
C LYS A 524 6.25 6.45 -20.96
N ASP A 525 6.92 7.52 -20.56
CA ASP A 525 6.47 8.92 -20.75
C ASP A 525 5.05 9.18 -20.19
N GLY A 526 4.80 8.70 -18.97
CA GLY A 526 3.54 8.86 -18.24
C GLY A 526 2.43 7.89 -18.65
N ALA A 527 2.69 6.95 -19.57
CA ALA A 527 1.74 5.89 -19.89
C ALA A 527 1.47 4.98 -18.68
N ALA A 528 0.24 4.48 -18.61
CA ALA A 528 -0.27 3.75 -17.46
C ALA A 528 -1.33 2.72 -17.89
N PRO A 529 -0.94 1.57 -18.48
CA PRO A 529 -1.89 0.52 -18.81
C PRO A 529 -2.39 -0.24 -17.58
N ILE A 530 -3.46 -0.98 -17.80
CA ILE A 530 -3.83 -2.12 -16.97
C ILE A 530 -3.73 -3.35 -17.86
N ALA A 531 -2.71 -4.18 -17.64
CA ALA A 531 -2.43 -5.37 -18.44
C ALA A 531 -2.73 -6.63 -17.65
N ARG A 532 -3.73 -7.42 -18.08
CA ARG A 532 -4.21 -8.61 -17.37
C ARG A 532 -4.22 -9.87 -18.22
N GLY A 533 -3.84 -11.00 -17.64
CA GLY A 533 -4.02 -12.31 -18.28
C GLY A 533 -3.24 -12.51 -19.59
N ASN A 534 -2.30 -11.61 -19.91
CA ASN A 534 -1.58 -11.71 -21.18
C ASN A 534 -0.50 -12.78 -21.11
N THR A 535 -0.22 -13.40 -22.27
CA THR A 535 0.91 -14.31 -22.43
C THR A 535 1.97 -13.66 -23.31
N MET A 536 3.14 -13.36 -22.73
CA MET A 536 4.28 -12.75 -23.43
C MET A 536 5.44 -13.73 -23.48
N ARG A 537 5.62 -14.36 -24.65
CA ARG A 537 6.52 -15.50 -24.79
C ARG A 537 7.44 -15.45 -25.99
N ASP A 538 8.57 -16.14 -25.88
CA ASP A 538 9.47 -16.42 -27.01
C ASP A 538 9.87 -15.14 -27.79
N GLY A 539 10.03 -14.02 -27.09
CA GLY A 539 10.46 -12.73 -27.62
C GLY A 539 11.99 -12.56 -27.55
N GLN A 540 12.55 -11.70 -28.42
CA GLN A 540 13.98 -11.38 -28.41
C GLN A 540 14.33 -10.27 -27.41
N GLY A 541 13.34 -9.49 -26.96
CA GLY A 541 13.47 -8.48 -25.91
C GLY A 541 12.97 -8.96 -24.56
N SER A 542 12.63 -8.00 -23.68
CA SER A 542 11.95 -8.26 -22.42
C SER A 542 10.47 -8.58 -22.67
N GLY A 543 9.80 -9.29 -21.76
CA GLY A 543 8.34 -9.46 -21.87
C GLY A 543 7.64 -8.11 -21.67
N ILE A 544 7.84 -7.53 -20.48
CA ILE A 544 7.32 -6.22 -20.10
C ILE A 544 8.50 -5.29 -19.85
N PHE A 545 8.47 -4.09 -20.44
CA PHE A 545 9.45 -3.04 -20.19
C PHE A 545 8.77 -1.75 -19.73
N VAL A 546 8.92 -1.42 -18.45
CA VAL A 546 8.52 -0.14 -17.87
C VAL A 546 9.72 0.80 -17.90
N ASN A 547 9.69 1.72 -18.85
CA ASN A 547 10.76 2.68 -19.10
C ASN A 547 10.46 4.02 -18.39
N THR A 548 11.35 5.00 -18.53
CA THR A 548 11.35 6.24 -17.75
C THR A 548 9.97 6.92 -17.75
N GLY A 549 9.44 7.15 -16.55
CA GLY A 549 8.14 7.79 -16.34
C GLY A 549 6.93 6.90 -16.64
N GLY A 550 7.15 5.64 -17.05
CA GLY A 550 6.10 4.62 -17.15
C GLY A 550 5.60 4.18 -15.78
N THR A 551 4.31 3.86 -15.72
CA THR A 551 3.59 3.36 -14.54
C THR A 551 2.60 2.28 -15.00
N GLY A 552 1.70 1.80 -14.14
CA GLY A 552 0.60 0.94 -14.54
C GLY A 552 0.47 -0.31 -13.67
N ARG A 553 -0.48 -1.15 -14.03
CA ARG A 553 -0.81 -2.39 -13.33
C ARG A 553 -0.63 -3.58 -14.25
N PHE A 554 0.11 -4.58 -13.78
CA PHE A 554 0.40 -5.81 -14.51
C PHE A 554 -0.03 -6.98 -13.65
N GLU A 555 -1.14 -7.61 -14.01
CA GLU A 555 -1.86 -8.55 -13.16
C GLU A 555 -2.01 -9.91 -13.85
N ASN A 556 -1.65 -10.99 -13.17
CA ASN A 556 -1.90 -12.35 -13.66
C ASN A 556 -1.35 -12.64 -15.08
N ASN A 557 -0.28 -11.95 -15.49
CA ASN A 557 0.35 -12.18 -16.79
C ASN A 557 1.33 -13.35 -16.70
N THR A 558 1.48 -14.07 -17.81
CA THR A 558 2.51 -15.10 -17.99
C THR A 558 3.60 -14.58 -18.90
N VAL A 559 4.79 -14.40 -18.34
CA VAL A 559 5.99 -13.95 -19.06
C VAL A 559 7.01 -15.09 -19.10
N VAL A 560 7.32 -15.60 -20.29
CA VAL A 560 8.06 -16.87 -20.42
C VAL A 560 9.00 -16.94 -21.62
N ASN A 561 10.19 -17.53 -21.45
CA ASN A 561 11.14 -17.80 -22.54
C ASN A 561 11.59 -16.54 -23.34
N ASN A 562 11.64 -15.38 -22.70
CA ASN A 562 12.14 -14.17 -23.35
C ASN A 562 13.67 -14.10 -23.29
N ALA A 563 14.31 -13.54 -24.31
CA ALA A 563 15.77 -13.54 -24.44
C ALA A 563 16.49 -12.51 -23.54
N LEU A 564 15.77 -11.52 -23.02
CA LEU A 564 16.26 -10.61 -21.97
C LEU A 564 15.62 -10.94 -20.62
N ALA A 565 15.41 -9.94 -19.76
CA ALA A 565 14.67 -10.11 -18.52
C ALA A 565 13.18 -10.37 -18.82
N GLY A 566 12.50 -11.11 -17.96
CA GLY A 566 11.04 -11.26 -18.09
C GLY A 566 10.36 -9.89 -17.99
N VAL A 567 10.67 -9.17 -16.91
CA VAL A 567 10.22 -7.81 -16.64
C VAL A 567 11.42 -6.91 -16.42
N GLU A 568 11.45 -5.78 -17.10
CA GLU A 568 12.46 -4.74 -16.91
C GLU A 568 11.80 -3.44 -16.48
N ILE A 569 12.34 -2.80 -15.44
CA ILE A 569 11.88 -1.53 -14.89
C ILE A 569 13.07 -0.57 -14.80
N LYS A 570 13.00 0.52 -15.57
CA LYS A 570 14.06 1.51 -15.71
C LYS A 570 13.48 2.91 -15.63
N GLY A 571 13.84 3.66 -14.59
CA GLY A 571 13.25 4.96 -14.29
C GLY A 571 11.73 4.94 -14.08
N GLY A 572 11.14 3.79 -13.73
CA GLY A 572 9.72 3.60 -13.48
C GLY A 572 9.29 4.19 -12.13
N LYS A 573 8.04 4.66 -12.04
CA LYS A 573 7.49 5.27 -10.81
C LYS A 573 6.25 4.52 -10.35
N ASP A 574 6.41 3.67 -9.33
CA ASP A 574 5.33 2.86 -8.73
C ASP A 574 4.47 2.02 -9.71
N PRO A 575 5.04 1.30 -10.70
CA PRO A 575 4.31 0.22 -11.35
C PRO A 575 4.02 -0.90 -10.35
N LEU A 576 2.83 -1.51 -10.48
CA LEU A 576 2.40 -2.65 -9.67
C LEU A 576 2.43 -3.94 -10.51
N PHE A 577 3.14 -4.95 -10.01
CA PHE A 577 3.13 -6.30 -10.53
C PHE A 577 2.54 -7.25 -9.49
N THR A 578 1.38 -7.83 -9.78
CA THR A 578 0.68 -8.74 -8.86
C THR A 578 0.21 -10.02 -9.53
N GLY A 579 0.39 -11.18 -8.88
CA GLY A 579 -0.09 -12.46 -9.38
C GLY A 579 0.56 -12.97 -10.68
N ASN A 580 1.66 -12.37 -11.13
CA ASN A 580 2.29 -12.74 -12.40
C ASN A 580 3.16 -13.99 -12.26
N ILE A 581 3.30 -14.71 -13.37
CA ILE A 581 4.24 -15.82 -13.53
C ILE A 581 5.37 -15.35 -14.44
N VAL A 582 6.60 -15.29 -13.91
CA VAL A 582 7.79 -14.87 -14.67
C VAL A 582 8.84 -15.96 -14.63
N ARG A 583 9.08 -16.62 -15.77
CA ARG A 583 9.92 -17.82 -15.80
C ARG A 583 10.72 -18.05 -17.07
N ASN A 584 11.78 -18.84 -16.96
CA ASN A 584 12.58 -19.30 -18.10
C ASN A 584 13.12 -18.16 -18.99
N SER A 585 13.21 -16.93 -18.46
CA SER A 585 13.87 -15.85 -19.18
C SER A 585 15.36 -16.15 -19.26
N VAL A 586 16.00 -15.81 -20.38
CA VAL A 586 17.44 -16.07 -20.57
C VAL A 586 18.27 -15.24 -19.59
N GLN A 587 17.82 -14.04 -19.23
CA GLN A 587 18.39 -13.22 -18.15
C GLN A 587 17.59 -13.37 -16.85
N GLY A 588 17.40 -12.29 -16.09
CA GLY A 588 16.68 -12.30 -14.82
C GLY A 588 15.16 -12.38 -14.97
N GLY A 589 14.47 -12.65 -13.87
CA GLY A 589 13.00 -12.54 -13.84
C GLY A 589 12.56 -11.09 -13.91
N PHE A 590 12.94 -10.32 -12.89
CA PHE A 590 12.78 -8.87 -12.79
C PHE A 590 14.14 -8.19 -12.77
N LEU A 591 14.34 -7.17 -13.62
CA LEU A 591 15.48 -6.26 -13.57
C LEU A 591 15.00 -4.85 -13.24
N ILE A 592 15.44 -4.28 -12.12
CA ILE A 592 15.00 -2.98 -11.63
C ILE A 592 16.21 -2.05 -11.49
N SER A 593 16.16 -0.92 -12.19
CA SER A 593 17.30 -0.02 -12.34
C SER A 593 16.91 1.46 -12.35
N GLU A 594 17.90 2.34 -12.38
CA GLU A 594 17.80 3.79 -12.51
C GLU A 594 16.85 4.44 -11.50
N LYS A 595 17.07 4.16 -10.21
CA LYS A 595 16.26 4.69 -9.09
C LYS A 595 14.76 4.39 -9.20
N SER A 596 14.39 3.35 -9.95
CA SER A 596 12.99 2.94 -10.05
C SER A 596 12.43 2.55 -8.68
N THR A 597 11.17 2.91 -8.45
CA THR A 597 10.32 2.29 -7.44
C THR A 597 9.39 1.30 -8.13
N ALA A 598 8.94 0.27 -7.43
CA ALA A 598 7.95 -0.69 -7.92
C ALA A 598 7.33 -1.43 -6.73
N ARG A 599 6.09 -1.89 -6.89
CA ARG A 599 5.45 -2.86 -5.98
C ARG A 599 5.36 -4.20 -6.69
N ILE A 600 5.98 -5.21 -6.10
CA ILE A 600 6.05 -6.57 -6.64
C ILE A 600 5.48 -7.49 -5.58
N GLU A 601 4.26 -7.97 -5.79
CA GLU A 601 3.52 -8.71 -4.78
C GLU A 601 2.90 -10.01 -5.31
N SER A 602 2.89 -11.06 -4.49
CA SER A 602 2.16 -12.31 -4.82
C SER A 602 2.54 -12.92 -6.18
N ASN A 603 3.76 -12.68 -6.69
CA ASN A 603 4.22 -13.21 -7.97
C ASN A 603 4.96 -14.54 -7.78
N THR A 604 4.97 -15.37 -8.82
CA THR A 604 5.77 -16.60 -8.88
C THR A 604 6.88 -16.43 -9.92
N ILE A 605 8.13 -16.39 -9.45
CA ILE A 605 9.33 -16.10 -10.25
C ILE A 605 10.27 -17.30 -10.19
N TYR A 606 10.56 -17.94 -11.33
CA TYR A 606 11.36 -19.17 -11.27
C TYR A 606 12.10 -19.55 -12.56
N ALA A 607 13.13 -20.40 -12.43
CA ALA A 607 13.87 -20.98 -13.56
C ALA A 607 14.49 -19.98 -14.56
N ASN A 608 14.66 -18.71 -14.13
CA ASN A 608 15.32 -17.68 -14.93
C ASN A 608 16.85 -17.90 -14.96
N GLY A 609 17.49 -17.43 -16.02
CA GLY A 609 18.91 -17.63 -16.29
C GLY A 609 19.85 -16.86 -15.38
N PHE A 610 19.45 -15.65 -14.97
CA PHE A 610 20.10 -14.86 -13.92
C PHE A 610 19.22 -14.78 -12.67
N ALA A 611 19.42 -13.78 -11.82
CA ALA A 611 18.65 -13.62 -10.60
C ALA A 611 17.14 -13.55 -10.89
N GLY A 612 16.34 -14.13 -10.00
CA GLY A 612 14.88 -13.99 -10.05
C GLY A 612 14.48 -12.52 -9.98
N LEU A 613 15.14 -11.76 -9.11
CA LEU A 613 14.99 -10.32 -8.94
C LEU A 613 16.37 -9.66 -8.83
N GLU A 614 16.68 -8.76 -9.74
CA GLU A 614 17.89 -7.93 -9.73
C GLU A 614 17.53 -6.47 -9.45
N ILE A 615 18.15 -5.88 -8.43
CA ILE A 615 17.93 -4.50 -8.00
C ILE A 615 19.26 -3.76 -8.07
N LYS A 616 19.35 -2.74 -8.93
CA LYS A 616 20.60 -2.01 -9.15
C LYS A 616 20.43 -0.52 -9.35
N THR A 617 21.54 0.22 -9.37
CA THR A 617 21.58 1.66 -9.73
C THR A 617 20.62 2.53 -8.93
N GLY A 618 20.59 2.33 -7.60
CA GLY A 618 19.75 3.11 -6.70
C GLY A 618 18.26 2.76 -6.68
N ALA A 619 17.83 1.69 -7.37
CA ALA A 619 16.44 1.24 -7.34
C ALA A 619 15.99 0.85 -5.92
N ASN A 620 14.72 1.08 -5.61
CA ASN A 620 14.15 0.89 -4.26
C ASN A 620 12.71 0.33 -4.34
N PRO A 621 12.53 -0.95 -4.71
CA PRO A 621 11.22 -1.58 -4.79
C PRO A 621 10.70 -2.05 -3.41
N VAL A 622 9.39 -2.27 -3.33
CA VAL A 622 8.75 -3.05 -2.26
C VAL A 622 8.36 -4.41 -2.83
N VAL A 623 8.81 -5.48 -2.19
CA VAL A 623 8.73 -6.85 -2.67
C VAL A 623 8.12 -7.70 -1.58
N TRP A 624 6.86 -8.08 -1.76
CA TRP A 624 6.06 -8.67 -0.69
C TRP A 624 5.38 -9.98 -1.11
N ASN A 625 5.42 -11.01 -0.26
CA ASN A 625 4.70 -12.27 -0.46
C ASN A 625 4.93 -12.94 -1.84
N ASN A 626 6.15 -12.86 -2.38
CA ASN A 626 6.49 -13.52 -3.64
C ASN A 626 7.11 -14.90 -3.39
N VAL A 627 7.01 -15.78 -4.39
CA VAL A 627 7.73 -17.06 -4.43
C VAL A 627 8.84 -16.99 -5.47
N MET A 628 10.09 -17.10 -5.04
CA MET A 628 11.28 -17.07 -5.90
C MET A 628 12.05 -18.38 -5.78
N ARG A 629 12.05 -19.18 -6.84
CA ARG A 629 12.60 -20.55 -6.76
C ARG A 629 13.23 -21.08 -8.02
N ASP A 630 13.99 -22.16 -7.87
CA ASP A 630 14.55 -22.95 -8.98
C ASP A 630 15.36 -22.12 -9.99
N GLY A 631 15.91 -20.97 -9.56
CA GLY A 631 16.72 -20.09 -10.40
C GLY A 631 18.14 -20.63 -10.60
N LYS A 632 18.76 -20.27 -11.74
CA LYS A 632 20.15 -20.70 -12.05
C LYS A 632 21.22 -19.88 -11.32
N GLN A 633 20.82 -18.80 -10.64
CA GLN A 633 21.65 -17.94 -9.80
C GLN A 633 20.96 -17.68 -8.46
N SER A 634 21.38 -16.65 -7.72
CA SER A 634 20.69 -16.24 -6.49
C SER A 634 19.28 -15.79 -6.82
N ALA A 635 18.31 -16.02 -5.93
CA ALA A 635 16.94 -15.55 -6.19
C ALA A 635 16.87 -14.02 -6.24
N VAL A 636 17.55 -13.34 -5.32
CA VAL A 636 17.65 -11.87 -5.29
C VAL A 636 19.10 -11.43 -5.37
N TYR A 637 19.37 -10.44 -6.21
CA TYR A 637 20.68 -9.81 -6.34
C TYR A 637 20.58 -8.29 -6.27
N ILE A 638 21.20 -7.69 -5.24
CA ILE A 638 21.14 -6.26 -4.94
C ILE A 638 22.54 -5.68 -5.03
N HIS A 639 22.76 -4.71 -5.91
CA HIS A 639 24.09 -4.15 -6.18
C HIS A 639 24.05 -2.72 -6.75
N GLU A 640 25.20 -2.09 -6.98
CA GLU A 640 25.29 -0.71 -7.51
C GLU A 640 24.36 0.30 -6.80
N GLY A 641 24.32 0.29 -5.46
CA GLY A 641 23.49 1.18 -4.67
C GLY A 641 22.01 0.77 -4.57
N GLY A 642 21.67 -0.44 -4.99
CA GLY A 642 20.32 -1.00 -4.89
C GLY A 642 19.82 -1.08 -3.45
N ARG A 643 18.53 -0.83 -3.26
CA ARG A 643 17.84 -0.85 -1.97
C ARG A 643 16.57 -1.69 -2.09
N GLY A 644 15.60 -1.43 -1.22
CA GLY A 644 14.29 -2.05 -1.27
C GLY A 644 13.91 -2.66 0.06
N VAL A 645 12.61 -2.95 0.19
CA VAL A 645 12.04 -3.69 1.30
C VAL A 645 11.58 -5.04 0.76
N LEU A 646 12.14 -6.13 1.28
CA LEU A 646 11.74 -7.50 0.95
C LEU A 646 11.11 -8.11 2.19
N GLU A 647 9.82 -8.42 2.10
CA GLU A 647 9.00 -8.86 3.24
C GLU A 647 8.13 -10.07 2.89
N GLU A 648 8.01 -11.03 3.82
CA GLU A 648 7.14 -12.21 3.68
C GLU A 648 7.37 -13.07 2.42
N ASN A 649 8.54 -13.00 1.79
CA ASN A 649 8.82 -13.77 0.58
C ASN A 649 9.27 -15.20 0.92
N LYS A 650 8.95 -16.14 0.02
CA LYS A 650 9.46 -17.52 0.05
C LYS A 650 10.54 -17.68 -1.00
N ILE A 651 11.78 -17.88 -0.56
CA ILE A 651 12.96 -17.95 -1.43
C ILE A 651 13.65 -19.30 -1.25
N HIS A 652 13.57 -20.18 -2.26
CA HIS A 652 14.07 -21.53 -2.09
C HIS A 652 14.51 -22.25 -3.35
N ASN A 653 15.31 -23.32 -3.21
CA ASN A 653 15.80 -24.15 -4.33
C ASN A 653 16.58 -23.39 -5.41
N ASN A 654 17.21 -22.26 -5.08
CA ASN A 654 18.03 -21.53 -6.04
C ASN A 654 19.47 -22.08 -6.06
N ALA A 655 20.09 -22.07 -7.23
CA ALA A 655 21.42 -22.67 -7.45
C ALA A 655 22.57 -21.94 -6.73
N TYR A 656 22.32 -20.73 -6.21
CA TYR A 656 23.28 -19.95 -5.43
C TYR A 656 22.68 -19.59 -4.05
N TYR A 657 22.78 -18.31 -3.66
CA TYR A 657 22.27 -17.79 -2.39
C TYR A 657 20.76 -17.51 -2.51
N GLY A 658 20.06 -17.44 -1.38
CA GLY A 658 18.71 -16.85 -1.42
C GLY A 658 18.77 -15.39 -1.86
N ILE A 659 19.55 -14.58 -1.13
CA ILE A 659 19.76 -13.15 -1.38
C ILE A 659 21.26 -12.85 -1.36
N SER A 660 21.74 -12.13 -2.37
CA SER A 660 23.13 -11.62 -2.43
C SER A 660 23.12 -10.09 -2.55
N VAL A 661 23.84 -9.41 -1.66
CA VAL A 661 23.98 -7.95 -1.61
C VAL A 661 25.46 -7.57 -1.76
N LYS A 662 25.77 -6.61 -2.63
CA LYS A 662 27.12 -6.06 -2.79
C LYS A 662 27.15 -4.59 -3.22
N ASP A 663 28.35 -4.01 -3.24
CA ASP A 663 28.67 -2.62 -3.57
C ASP A 663 28.27 -1.59 -2.50
N ASP A 664 29.10 -0.55 -2.37
CA ASP A 664 28.84 0.61 -1.54
C ASP A 664 27.48 1.26 -1.88
N GLY A 665 26.76 1.62 -0.83
CA GLY A 665 25.44 2.27 -0.94
C GLY A 665 24.28 1.31 -1.16
N SER A 666 24.54 0.02 -1.39
CA SER A 666 23.50 -1.02 -1.36
C SER A 666 23.09 -1.28 0.08
N ASN A 667 21.84 -1.00 0.41
CA ASN A 667 21.33 -1.02 1.79
C ASN A 667 19.84 -1.43 1.81
N PRO A 668 19.52 -2.73 1.70
CA PRO A 668 18.16 -3.22 1.73
C PRO A 668 17.65 -3.43 3.16
N ILE A 669 16.32 -3.51 3.29
CA ILE A 669 15.63 -4.03 4.47
C ILE A 669 15.04 -5.38 4.08
N ILE A 670 15.51 -6.44 4.73
CA ILE A 670 15.11 -7.83 4.48
C ILE A 670 14.47 -8.36 5.76
N ARG A 671 13.16 -8.56 5.77
CA ARG A 671 12.47 -9.01 6.98
C ARG A 671 11.38 -10.04 6.76
N GLU A 672 11.16 -10.88 7.77
CA GLU A 672 10.03 -11.83 7.79
C GLU A 672 9.98 -12.79 6.58
N ASN A 673 11.12 -12.99 5.91
CA ASN A 673 11.19 -13.89 4.77
C ASN A 673 11.49 -15.31 5.23
N LYS A 674 11.01 -16.29 4.45
CA LYS A 674 11.41 -17.68 4.58
C LYS A 674 12.37 -18.04 3.45
N ILE A 675 13.65 -18.19 3.78
CA ILE A 675 14.74 -18.45 2.84
C ILE A 675 15.34 -19.81 3.20
N TYR A 676 15.20 -20.82 2.34
CA TYR A 676 15.53 -22.21 2.68
C TYR A 676 15.87 -23.04 1.44
N ASP A 677 16.51 -24.19 1.59
CA ASP A 677 16.83 -25.13 0.49
C ASP A 677 17.62 -24.51 -0.69
N ASN A 678 18.29 -23.37 -0.50
CA ASN A 678 19.22 -22.84 -1.49
C ASN A 678 20.58 -23.57 -1.38
N VAL A 679 21.33 -23.63 -2.49
CA VAL A 679 22.60 -24.38 -2.56
C VAL A 679 23.70 -23.73 -1.72
N TYR A 680 23.66 -22.40 -1.55
CA TYR A 680 24.59 -21.67 -0.69
C TYR A 680 23.86 -21.10 0.52
N GLU A 681 24.44 -20.10 1.18
CA GLU A 681 23.87 -19.45 2.34
C GLU A 681 22.56 -18.73 1.98
N ALA A 682 21.66 -18.58 2.97
CA ALA A 682 20.43 -17.84 2.77
C ALA A 682 20.71 -16.41 2.30
N ILE A 683 21.64 -15.73 2.97
CA ILE A 683 22.00 -14.33 2.71
C ILE A 683 23.52 -14.16 2.63
N ARG A 684 24.01 -13.49 1.58
CA ARG A 684 25.40 -13.05 1.44
C ARG A 684 25.51 -11.53 1.34
N VAL A 685 26.45 -10.93 2.08
CA VAL A 685 26.75 -9.50 2.07
C VAL A 685 28.26 -9.27 1.90
N ARG A 686 28.67 -8.38 1.00
CA ARG A 686 30.09 -8.10 0.70
C ARG A 686 30.31 -6.74 0.06
N GLU A 687 31.58 -6.37 -0.15
CA GLU A 687 32.00 -5.23 -0.98
C GLU A 687 31.30 -3.91 -0.63
N GLY A 688 31.29 -3.53 0.65
CA GLY A 688 30.75 -2.26 1.13
C GLY A 688 29.24 -2.23 1.36
N ALA A 689 28.53 -3.29 0.95
CA ALA A 689 27.09 -3.38 1.18
C ALA A 689 26.76 -3.41 2.68
N THR A 690 25.70 -2.70 3.03
CA THR A 690 25.09 -2.68 4.37
C THR A 690 23.71 -3.32 4.31
N GLY A 691 22.93 -3.23 5.38
CA GLY A 691 21.53 -3.66 5.35
C GLY A 691 20.97 -3.99 6.72
N THR A 692 19.64 -4.04 6.80
CA THR A 692 18.91 -4.58 7.96
C THR A 692 18.31 -5.92 7.58
N TYR A 693 18.59 -6.95 8.39
CA TYR A 693 18.14 -8.31 8.19
C TYR A 693 17.47 -8.79 9.47
N GLU A 694 16.14 -8.78 9.52
CA GLU A 694 15.38 -9.00 10.75
C GLU A 694 14.28 -10.06 10.64
N ASN A 695 14.11 -10.88 11.68
CA ASN A 695 12.99 -11.82 11.80
C ASN A 695 12.82 -12.79 10.61
N ASN A 696 13.89 -13.11 9.89
CA ASN A 696 13.83 -14.05 8.78
C ASN A 696 14.02 -15.50 9.28
N ASP A 697 13.34 -16.47 8.67
CA ASP A 697 13.67 -17.89 8.78
C ASP A 697 14.67 -18.27 7.68
N LEU A 698 15.93 -18.45 8.06
CA LEU A 698 17.07 -18.74 7.19
C LEU A 698 17.52 -20.20 7.29
N SER A 699 16.76 -21.03 8.01
CA SER A 699 17.11 -22.42 8.25
C SER A 699 16.93 -23.29 6.99
N GLY A 700 17.75 -24.33 6.87
CA GLY A 700 17.64 -25.32 5.78
C GLY A 700 18.41 -24.99 4.50
N ASN A 701 19.17 -23.90 4.46
CA ASN A 701 20.08 -23.63 3.34
C ASN A 701 21.37 -24.46 3.45
N SER A 702 21.88 -24.96 2.32
CA SER A 702 22.93 -26.00 2.34
C SER A 702 24.27 -25.51 2.88
N ALA A 703 24.59 -24.22 2.75
CA ALA A 703 25.82 -23.64 3.29
C ALA A 703 25.60 -22.80 4.57
N GLY A 704 24.37 -22.74 5.10
CA GLY A 704 24.03 -22.03 6.35
C GLY A 704 23.19 -20.76 6.15
N ALA A 705 22.99 -20.00 7.23
CA ALA A 705 22.13 -18.82 7.22
C ALA A 705 22.79 -17.59 6.57
N PHE A 706 23.93 -17.15 7.10
CA PHE A 706 24.60 -15.92 6.66
C PHE A 706 26.04 -16.16 6.19
N ARG A 707 26.43 -15.43 5.14
CA ARG A 707 27.82 -15.16 4.75
C ARG A 707 28.08 -13.67 4.66
N ILE A 708 28.60 -13.09 5.72
CA ILE A 708 29.04 -11.69 5.75
C ILE A 708 30.56 -11.69 5.54
N GLU A 709 31.02 -11.09 4.44
CA GLU A 709 32.45 -11.03 4.12
C GLU A 709 33.13 -9.85 4.82
N GLU A 710 34.45 -9.94 5.04
CA GLU A 710 35.24 -8.86 5.67
C GLU A 710 35.14 -7.52 4.94
N THR A 711 34.77 -7.56 3.66
CA THR A 711 34.57 -6.37 2.82
C THR A 711 33.19 -5.75 2.98
N ALA A 712 32.24 -6.39 3.67
CA ALA A 712 30.91 -5.82 3.91
C ALA A 712 30.98 -4.58 4.81
N GLY A 713 30.00 -3.68 4.66
CA GLY A 713 29.80 -2.58 5.60
C GLY A 713 29.02 -3.03 6.84
N ASP A 714 28.44 -2.08 7.55
CA ASP A 714 27.62 -2.35 8.75
C ASP A 714 26.36 -3.14 8.40
N VAL A 715 26.24 -4.34 8.97
CA VAL A 715 25.09 -5.25 8.81
C VAL A 715 24.35 -5.35 10.14
N LEU A 716 23.08 -4.95 10.17
CA LEU A 716 22.22 -5.13 11.33
C LEU A 716 21.46 -6.47 11.21
N ARG A 717 21.60 -7.32 12.23
CA ARG A 717 20.93 -8.63 12.32
C ARG A 717 20.14 -8.72 13.61
N MET A 718 18.85 -9.00 13.52
CA MET A 718 17.97 -9.08 14.69
C MET A 718 16.93 -10.19 14.51
N GLY A 719 16.67 -11.01 15.53
CA GLY A 719 15.55 -11.96 15.53
C GLY A 719 15.52 -13.03 14.43
N ASN A 720 16.58 -13.20 13.63
CA ASN A 720 16.62 -14.24 12.59
C ASN A 720 16.75 -15.64 13.20
N LYS A 721 16.04 -16.59 12.60
CA LYS A 721 16.21 -18.02 12.87
C LYS A 721 17.23 -18.59 11.87
N GLU A 722 18.32 -19.17 12.37
CA GLU A 722 19.48 -19.57 11.57
C GLU A 722 19.71 -21.09 11.55
#